data_AF-A0A7G1HU47-F1
#
_entry.id   AF-A0A7G1HU47-F1
#
_cell.length_a   1.000
_cell.length_b   1.000
_cell.length_c   1.000
_cell.angle_alpha   90.00
_cell.angle_beta   90.00
_cell.angle_gamma   90.00
#
_symmetry.space_group_name_H-M   'P 1'
#
loop_
_entity.id
_entity.type
_entity.pdbx_description
1 polymer ?
#
loop_
_entity_poly.entity_id
_entity_poly.type
_entity_poly.pdbx_seq_one_letter_code
_entity_poly.pdbx_strand_id
1 'polypeptide(L)'
;MKTAILPYLIILLFCISCSPARKDKIIYSCNSYTVYENRVTQGKFKAIATSPNEIISDYQSPVSLSYSPIIEFKFSINSRDNELPIGENHKIIIRPQNGKFISPILSFGEKDSTEKTNNNDIPNTIPANTAWTVRVDMNHMLKAFKEQGFYKTPTNDIIYSNDFKGLYIAGSGEPLTWDFENLYNKEEMTLTDNDGNGIYETTIRLNTQDNTTDKFSEWKRHNNLNHYPRYQSSQLLIDALYNMALDELVDNIRQDGTFRAGAAWDGVWTRDISYSIWLALGYIDPEASLKSLKAKVKNGRIVQDTGTGGAWPISSDRVVWSIAAWELYKITGDNNWLNYAFDVIRKSAQDDQYTIKDSQTGLMRGEQSYLDWREQSYPRWMQPIDIYQSLCLGTNVVHYTMYSILGQMAQLLGKDISPYTHQAALLKKAINQHLWMPEKGYYGEYLYNSIYPILSSGADNLGESLSILSNVASSQQAKQIISHIPITEFGTTSIFPQLNKIKPYHNNAIWPFVQAFWNLAAAKTENETAVVKGLGSLYRAAALFTTHKELFVASDGDYKGSAVNSDKMLWSLSGNIAMIYRLYFGMNFEPDGIRFKPFIPSCINGEKQIQKFLYRDAILYLKLSGTGNKITEFRINGKLTSEPFFPANLTGKHKIEIVLANNKIPYQEVNVQNIEYMPETTEFSFRPNDTTVKIENYTHPNKYELYLNGISHGKINNEMFKIYPLNAFTQVAIVPTNNQGYTGFTGKPIIYLPPNEEWIIEAENHIRPSKHNHDGYSGKGYIETSTSLNSNITFEVEVPTSGTYYIDIRYANGNGPINTENKCAIRTLFTNGRPTGPIVMPQRGKDEWSNWGYSNPVMSVLHAGKNTISIIYIKPQDENMNGETNMALIDFIRLRKGNQRPLIRLFPPIIFPKND
;
A
#
# COMPACT_ATOMS: atom_id res chain seq x y z
N MET A 1 13.21 -72.61 64.59
CA MET A 1 14.62 -72.24 64.41
C MET A 1 14.67 -70.98 63.54
N LYS A 2 15.23 -69.89 64.09
CA LYS A 2 15.80 -68.65 63.48
C LYS A 2 15.04 -68.00 62.29
N THR A 3 14.71 -66.70 62.23
CA THR A 3 15.12 -65.49 62.96
C THR A 3 14.33 -64.27 62.43
N ALA A 4 14.12 -63.29 63.33
CA ALA A 4 14.17 -61.83 63.13
C ALA A 4 12.98 -61.00 62.57
N ILE A 5 12.78 -59.90 63.29
CA ILE A 5 11.80 -58.80 63.29
C ILE A 5 12.19 -57.69 62.28
N LEU A 6 11.19 -57.19 61.50
CA LEU A 6 10.84 -55.82 60.97
C LEU A 6 11.92 -54.68 60.93
N PRO A 7 11.84 -53.59 60.09
CA PRO A 7 10.61 -53.06 59.46
C PRO A 7 10.63 -52.12 58.20
N TYR A 8 9.40 -51.76 57.76
CA TYR A 8 8.92 -50.48 57.18
C TYR A 8 9.69 -49.83 56.01
N LEU A 9 9.21 -50.06 54.79
CA LEU A 9 9.07 -49.03 53.74
C LEU A 9 8.09 -49.56 52.69
N ILE A 10 7.34 -48.66 52.03
CA ILE A 10 6.36 -48.94 50.97
C ILE A 10 4.96 -49.28 51.51
N ILE A 11 4.14 -48.24 51.71
CA ILE A 11 2.74 -48.09 51.26
C ILE A 11 2.33 -46.66 51.68
N LEU A 12 2.81 -45.67 50.93
CA LEU A 12 2.30 -44.29 51.00
C LEU A 12 2.85 -43.50 49.82
N LEU A 13 2.35 -43.75 48.59
CA LEU A 13 2.43 -42.87 47.41
C LEU A 13 1.95 -43.62 46.15
N PHE A 14 0.65 -43.86 46.02
CA PHE A 14 0.02 -44.10 44.71
C PHE A 14 -1.43 -43.60 44.72
N CYS A 15 -1.56 -42.28 44.90
CA CYS A 15 -2.73 -41.51 44.51
C CYS A 15 -2.23 -40.18 43.92
N ILE A 16 -1.36 -40.26 42.91
CA ILE A 16 -1.15 -39.14 42.00
C ILE A 16 -2.29 -39.21 41.00
N SER A 17 -3.17 -38.23 41.12
CA SER A 17 -4.19 -37.82 40.17
C SER A 17 -3.74 -37.99 38.72
N CYS A 18 -4.22 -39.04 38.05
CA CYS A 18 -4.43 -39.02 36.62
C CYS A 18 -5.54 -38.01 36.33
N SER A 19 -5.19 -36.73 36.23
CA SER A 19 -6.04 -35.79 35.50
C SER A 19 -6.07 -36.28 34.05
N PRO A 20 -7.24 -36.61 33.48
CA PRO A 20 -7.32 -37.01 32.08
C PRO A 20 -6.71 -35.90 31.23
N ALA A 21 -5.73 -36.23 30.39
CA ALA A 21 -5.13 -35.30 29.44
C ALA A 21 -6.25 -34.58 28.69
N ARG A 22 -6.40 -33.26 28.93
CA ARG A 22 -7.39 -32.43 28.24
C ARG A 22 -7.10 -32.60 26.75
N LYS A 23 -8.03 -33.24 26.00
CA LYS A 23 -7.89 -33.39 24.55
C LYS A 23 -7.65 -32.01 23.96
N ASP A 24 -6.52 -31.84 23.30
CA ASP A 24 -6.13 -30.56 22.69
C ASP A 24 -7.14 -30.19 21.61
N LYS A 25 -7.93 -29.14 21.87
CA LYS A 25 -8.90 -28.63 20.92
C LYS A 25 -8.20 -27.74 19.89
N ILE A 26 -8.40 -28.07 18.62
CA ILE A 26 -7.85 -27.36 17.47
C ILE A 26 -8.81 -26.24 17.08
N ILE A 27 -8.28 -25.02 16.91
CA ILE A 27 -8.97 -23.86 16.34
C ILE A 27 -8.83 -23.89 14.81
N TYR A 28 -7.61 -24.10 14.32
CA TYR A 28 -7.31 -24.18 12.89
C TYR A 28 -6.12 -25.10 12.66
N SER A 29 -6.12 -25.83 11.54
CA SER A 29 -4.96 -26.60 11.10
C SER A 29 -4.86 -26.57 9.58
N CYS A 30 -3.62 -26.48 9.10
CA CYS A 30 -3.24 -26.69 7.72
C CYS A 30 -1.98 -27.59 7.67
N ASN A 31 -1.32 -27.69 6.52
CA ASN A 31 -0.10 -28.49 6.36
C ASN A 31 1.11 -27.83 7.04
N SER A 32 1.13 -26.49 7.10
CA SER A 32 2.25 -25.71 7.63
C SER A 32 2.19 -25.48 9.15
N TYR A 33 0.99 -25.35 9.74
CA TYR A 33 0.84 -25.07 11.16
C TYR A 33 -0.51 -25.50 11.74
N THR A 34 -0.56 -25.60 13.07
CA THR A 34 -1.79 -25.86 13.84
C THR A 34 -1.92 -24.85 14.97
N VAL A 35 -3.11 -24.27 15.10
CA VAL A 35 -3.51 -23.37 16.20
C VAL A 35 -4.45 -24.12 17.12
N TYR A 36 -4.08 -24.21 18.39
CA TYR A 36 -4.85 -24.82 19.47
C TYR A 36 -5.39 -23.74 20.42
N GLU A 37 -6.26 -24.12 21.36
CA GLU A 37 -6.81 -23.18 22.36
C GLU A 37 -5.74 -22.48 23.24
N ASN A 38 -4.53 -23.04 23.37
CA ASN A 38 -3.47 -22.52 24.23
C ASN A 38 -2.08 -22.41 23.58
N ARG A 39 -1.93 -22.81 22.31
CA ARG A 39 -0.62 -22.88 21.66
C ARG A 39 -0.70 -22.87 20.14
N VAL A 40 0.43 -22.61 19.50
CA VAL A 40 0.64 -22.77 18.05
C VAL A 40 1.82 -23.72 17.84
N THR A 41 1.75 -24.57 16.82
CA THR A 41 2.87 -25.41 16.37
C THR A 41 3.12 -25.22 14.88
N GLN A 42 4.37 -25.05 14.48
CA GLN A 42 4.82 -24.97 13.09
C GLN A 42 6.13 -25.73 12.91
N GLY A 43 6.08 -26.90 12.27
CA GLY A 43 7.23 -27.79 12.17
C GLY A 43 7.80 -28.12 13.55
N LYS A 44 9.08 -27.79 13.78
CA LYS A 44 9.76 -27.96 15.08
C LYS A 44 9.45 -26.85 16.10
N PHE A 45 8.84 -25.76 15.67
CA PHE A 45 8.60 -24.58 16.49
C PHE A 45 7.24 -24.63 17.18
N LYS A 46 7.16 -23.99 18.34
CA LYS A 46 6.03 -23.93 19.24
C LYS A 46 5.97 -22.56 19.92
N ALA A 47 4.76 -22.02 20.01
CA ALA A 47 4.43 -20.91 20.91
C ALA A 47 3.34 -21.37 21.88
N ILE A 48 3.46 -21.07 23.17
CA ILE A 48 2.52 -21.48 24.20
C ILE A 48 2.12 -20.26 25.03
N ALA A 49 0.81 -20.03 25.16
CA ALA A 49 0.29 -19.14 26.19
C ALA A 49 0.28 -19.89 27.54
N THR A 50 1.15 -19.49 28.46
CA THR A 50 1.23 -20.07 29.82
C THR A 50 0.18 -19.47 30.74
N SER A 51 -0.23 -18.23 30.45
CA SER A 51 -1.33 -17.52 31.11
C SER A 51 -1.95 -16.49 30.14
N PRO A 52 -3.05 -15.81 30.50
CA PRO A 52 -3.55 -14.69 29.71
C PRO A 52 -2.59 -13.50 29.59
N ASN A 53 -1.45 -13.51 30.30
CA ASN A 53 -0.50 -12.39 30.32
C ASN A 53 0.92 -12.81 29.91
N GLU A 54 1.10 -14.01 29.37
CA GLU A 54 2.43 -14.53 29.04
C GLU A 54 2.36 -15.54 27.88
N ILE A 55 3.19 -15.33 26.87
CA ILE A 55 3.41 -16.22 25.72
C ILE A 55 4.91 -16.46 25.58
N ILE A 56 5.31 -17.72 25.47
CA ILE A 56 6.69 -18.13 25.22
C ILE A 56 6.74 -18.82 23.86
N SER A 57 7.70 -18.45 23.02
CA SER A 57 7.95 -19.11 21.74
C SER A 57 9.42 -19.52 21.58
N ASP A 58 9.63 -20.68 20.96
CA ASP A 58 10.94 -21.12 20.49
C ASP A 58 11.15 -20.83 18.99
N TYR A 59 10.28 -20.02 18.38
CA TYR A 59 10.32 -19.73 16.96
C TYR A 59 11.62 -19.01 16.60
N GLN A 60 12.39 -19.62 15.72
CA GLN A 60 13.59 -19.03 15.15
C GLN A 60 13.38 -18.89 13.66
N SER A 61 13.46 -17.65 13.17
CA SER A 61 13.36 -17.35 11.75
C SER A 61 14.31 -18.25 10.94
N PRO A 62 13.81 -19.08 10.02
CA PRO A 62 14.66 -19.89 9.15
C PRO A 62 15.67 -19.06 8.35
N VAL A 63 15.30 -17.84 7.97
CA VAL A 63 16.18 -16.88 7.29
C VAL A 63 17.40 -16.51 8.15
N SER A 64 17.25 -16.47 9.48
CA SER A 64 18.37 -16.20 10.40
C SER A 64 19.37 -17.34 10.52
N LEU A 65 19.02 -18.55 10.06
CA LEU A 65 19.87 -19.74 10.19
C LEU A 65 20.86 -19.90 9.03
N SER A 66 20.76 -19.08 7.97
CA SER A 66 21.68 -19.09 6.83
C SER A 66 21.69 -17.74 6.12
N TYR A 67 22.77 -16.96 6.28
CA TYR A 67 23.02 -15.78 5.45
C TYR A 67 23.63 -16.23 4.11
N SER A 68 22.99 -15.88 2.99
CA SER A 68 23.46 -16.27 1.66
C SER A 68 24.87 -15.74 1.37
N PRO A 69 25.83 -16.58 0.94
CA PRO A 69 27.11 -16.09 0.43
C PRO A 69 26.99 -15.44 -0.96
N ILE A 70 25.86 -15.64 -1.63
CA ILE A 70 25.56 -15.06 -2.94
C ILE A 70 24.86 -13.73 -2.69
N ILE A 71 25.48 -12.65 -3.15
CA ILE A 71 24.95 -11.29 -3.12
C ILE A 71 24.63 -10.88 -4.54
N GLU A 72 23.38 -10.51 -4.77
CA GLU A 72 22.95 -9.86 -6.01
C GLU A 72 22.88 -8.35 -5.77
N PHE A 73 23.39 -7.52 -6.67
CA PHE A 73 23.44 -6.08 -6.44
C PHE A 73 23.48 -5.27 -7.74
N LYS A 74 23.29 -3.96 -7.62
CA LYS A 74 23.47 -2.96 -8.67
C LYS A 74 24.14 -1.71 -8.09
N PHE A 75 24.94 -1.04 -8.89
CA PHE A 75 25.35 0.33 -8.65
C PHE A 75 24.23 1.30 -9.03
N SER A 76 24.35 2.52 -8.55
CA SER A 76 23.32 3.55 -8.67
C SER A 76 23.94 4.93 -8.70
N ILE A 77 23.68 5.70 -9.76
CA ILE A 77 24.03 7.12 -9.80
C ILE A 77 22.82 7.91 -9.27
N ASN A 78 23.08 8.81 -8.32
CA ASN A 78 22.06 9.66 -7.67
C ASN A 78 20.89 8.91 -7.04
N SER A 79 21.12 7.73 -6.45
CA SER A 79 20.06 6.99 -5.73
C SER A 79 18.92 6.52 -6.67
N ARG A 80 19.25 6.15 -7.92
CA ARG A 80 18.32 5.62 -8.94
C ARG A 80 18.72 4.22 -9.45
N ASP A 81 17.77 3.39 -9.86
CA ASP A 81 18.02 2.11 -10.57
C ASP A 81 18.40 2.38 -12.03
N ASN A 82 19.62 2.86 -12.27
CA ASN A 82 20.08 3.35 -13.57
C ASN A 82 21.37 2.72 -14.10
N GLU A 83 21.79 1.59 -13.54
CA GLU A 83 22.99 0.89 -14.00
C GLU A 83 22.67 -0.18 -15.05
N LEU A 84 22.06 -1.30 -14.64
CA LEU A 84 21.83 -2.47 -15.50
C LEU A 84 20.38 -2.55 -15.98
N PRO A 85 20.11 -3.26 -17.11
CA PRO A 85 18.76 -3.52 -17.59
C PRO A 85 17.82 -4.12 -16.55
N ILE A 86 16.51 -4.07 -16.84
CA ILE A 86 15.49 -4.62 -15.95
C ILE A 86 15.69 -6.12 -15.81
N GLY A 87 15.65 -6.60 -14.56
CA GLY A 87 15.75 -8.03 -14.25
C GLY A 87 17.16 -8.62 -14.32
N GLU A 88 18.18 -7.80 -14.63
CA GLU A 88 19.59 -8.15 -14.53
C GLU A 88 20.21 -7.55 -13.28
N ASN A 89 21.04 -8.32 -12.56
CA ASN A 89 21.81 -7.86 -11.41
C ASN A 89 23.25 -8.36 -11.54
N HIS A 90 24.20 -7.67 -10.92
CA HIS A 90 25.47 -8.29 -10.59
C HIS A 90 25.22 -9.43 -9.60
N LYS A 91 26.05 -10.48 -9.67
CA LYS A 91 26.00 -11.60 -8.73
C LYS A 91 27.41 -11.95 -8.29
N ILE A 92 27.68 -11.80 -7.01
CA ILE A 92 28.99 -12.10 -6.42
C ILE A 92 28.87 -13.15 -5.32
N ILE A 93 29.83 -14.05 -5.27
CA ILE A 93 29.95 -15.04 -4.19
C ILE A 93 31.00 -14.53 -3.21
N ILE A 94 30.56 -14.17 -2.01
CA ILE A 94 31.40 -13.68 -0.93
C ILE A 94 32.23 -14.85 -0.38
N ARG A 95 33.55 -14.77 -0.58
CA ARG A 95 34.53 -15.76 -0.10
C ARG A 95 35.51 -15.09 0.87
N PRO A 96 35.11 -14.87 2.13
CA PRO A 96 35.90 -14.05 3.03
C PRO A 96 37.15 -14.78 3.52
N GLN A 97 38.28 -14.07 3.54
CA GLN A 97 39.50 -14.49 4.22
C GLN A 97 39.66 -13.61 5.46
N ASN A 98 39.76 -14.23 6.64
CA ASN A 98 39.81 -13.52 7.94
C ASN A 98 38.66 -12.51 8.12
N GLY A 99 37.44 -12.90 7.71
CA GLY A 99 36.24 -12.05 7.83
C GLY A 99 36.19 -10.86 6.87
N LYS A 100 37.08 -10.80 5.87
CA LYS A 100 37.11 -9.73 4.86
C LYS A 100 37.05 -10.30 3.45
N PHE A 101 36.37 -9.59 2.55
CA PHE A 101 36.32 -9.90 1.12
C PHE A 101 36.39 -8.61 0.32
N ILE A 102 37.24 -8.56 -0.71
CA ILE A 102 37.36 -7.40 -1.61
C ILE A 102 36.93 -7.87 -3.00
N SER A 103 35.93 -7.23 -3.59
CA SER A 103 35.50 -7.58 -4.95
C SER A 103 36.58 -7.26 -5.98
N PRO A 104 36.60 -7.93 -7.14
CA PRO A 104 37.24 -7.36 -8.33
C PRO A 104 36.70 -5.96 -8.62
N ILE A 105 37.47 -5.16 -9.36
CA ILE A 105 37.00 -3.88 -9.86
C ILE A 105 35.99 -4.18 -10.97
N LEU A 106 34.75 -3.76 -10.77
CA LEU A 106 33.67 -3.90 -11.73
C LEU A 106 33.57 -2.62 -12.57
N SER A 107 33.08 -2.70 -13.80
CA SER A 107 32.80 -1.49 -14.60
C SER A 107 31.32 -1.13 -14.44
N PHE A 108 31.01 0.14 -14.15
CA PHE A 108 29.61 0.56 -14.07
C PHE A 108 28.89 0.34 -15.40
N GLY A 109 27.74 -0.32 -15.34
CA GLY A 109 26.90 -0.54 -16.52
C GLY A 109 27.28 -1.74 -17.38
N GLU A 110 28.32 -2.48 -17.00
CA GLU A 110 28.72 -3.71 -17.67
C GLU A 110 28.47 -4.90 -16.75
N LYS A 111 27.65 -5.85 -17.19
CA LYS A 111 27.39 -7.07 -16.41
C LYS A 111 28.70 -7.83 -16.21
N ASP A 112 28.98 -8.22 -14.97
CA ASP A 112 30.15 -9.05 -14.64
C ASP A 112 30.13 -10.34 -15.47
N SER A 113 31.20 -10.54 -16.25
CA SER A 113 31.38 -11.70 -17.14
C SER A 113 32.03 -12.90 -16.44
N THR A 114 32.34 -12.80 -15.14
CA THR A 114 32.96 -13.87 -14.35
C THR A 114 32.00 -14.95 -13.86
N GLU A 115 30.81 -15.09 -14.47
CA GLU A 115 29.76 -16.11 -14.24
C GLU A 115 30.21 -17.59 -14.44
N LYS A 116 31.51 -17.87 -14.50
CA LYS A 116 32.09 -19.23 -14.51
C LYS A 116 32.62 -19.60 -13.13
N THR A 117 31.73 -20.02 -12.23
CA THR A 117 32.15 -20.76 -11.03
C THR A 117 31.40 -22.08 -10.92
N ASN A 118 32.16 -23.17 -10.75
CA ASN A 118 31.64 -24.47 -10.37
C ASN A 118 30.79 -24.34 -9.10
N ASN A 119 29.53 -24.78 -9.15
CA ASN A 119 28.59 -24.74 -8.02
C ASN A 119 29.00 -25.63 -6.82
N ASN A 120 30.09 -26.39 -6.92
CA ASN A 120 30.46 -27.40 -5.94
C ASN A 120 31.22 -26.86 -4.70
N ASP A 121 31.61 -25.57 -4.67
CA ASP A 121 32.43 -24.95 -3.59
C ASP A 121 31.79 -23.68 -2.97
N ILE A 122 30.47 -23.54 -3.01
CA ILE A 122 29.78 -22.41 -2.38
C ILE A 122 29.48 -22.75 -0.91
N PRO A 123 30.02 -22.00 0.07
CA PRO A 123 29.74 -22.27 1.48
C PRO A 123 28.24 -22.07 1.79
N ASN A 124 27.64 -22.83 2.70
CA ASN A 124 26.21 -22.67 3.01
C ASN A 124 25.87 -21.30 3.65
N THR A 125 26.86 -20.64 4.28
CA THR A 125 26.72 -19.30 4.86
C THR A 125 28.08 -18.60 5.00
N ILE A 126 28.09 -17.28 5.22
CA ILE A 126 29.30 -16.50 5.52
C ILE A 126 29.47 -16.26 7.02
N PRO A 127 30.69 -16.06 7.53
CA PRO A 127 30.92 -15.68 8.93
C PRO A 127 30.16 -14.40 9.32
N ALA A 128 29.79 -14.29 10.59
CA ALA A 128 29.16 -13.08 11.12
C ALA A 128 30.09 -11.86 10.97
N ASN A 129 29.50 -10.69 10.74
CA ASN A 129 30.19 -9.41 10.62
C ASN A 129 31.25 -9.37 9.49
N THR A 130 31.03 -10.13 8.42
CA THR A 130 31.93 -10.19 7.25
C THR A 130 31.99 -8.82 6.57
N ALA A 131 33.18 -8.22 6.45
CA ALA A 131 33.38 -6.96 5.75
C ALA A 131 33.60 -7.21 4.25
N TRP A 132 32.73 -6.67 3.40
CA TRP A 132 32.84 -6.71 1.95
C TRP A 132 33.18 -5.32 1.41
N THR A 133 34.38 -5.15 0.86
CA THR A 133 34.76 -3.95 0.09
C THR A 133 34.39 -4.16 -1.37
N VAL A 134 33.47 -3.34 -1.88
CA VAL A 134 33.05 -3.31 -3.28
C VAL A 134 33.75 -2.17 -4.01
N ARG A 135 34.17 -2.40 -5.26
CA ARG A 135 34.92 -1.45 -6.08
C ARG A 135 34.35 -1.37 -7.50
N VAL A 136 34.17 -0.15 -8.01
CA VAL A 136 33.63 0.10 -9.35
C VAL A 136 34.41 1.18 -10.10
N ASP A 137 34.69 0.94 -11.36
CA ASP A 137 35.35 1.86 -12.29
C ASP A 137 34.31 2.79 -12.95
N MET A 138 34.48 4.08 -12.70
CA MET A 138 33.66 5.17 -13.24
C MET A 138 34.42 6.04 -14.25
N ASN A 139 35.63 5.65 -14.67
CA ASN A 139 36.47 6.48 -15.56
C ASN A 139 35.77 6.83 -16.89
N HIS A 140 34.94 5.93 -17.41
CA HIS A 140 34.16 6.20 -18.63
C HIS A 140 33.10 7.29 -18.41
N MET A 141 32.44 7.34 -17.25
CA MET A 141 31.51 8.40 -16.87
C MET A 141 32.26 9.73 -16.70
N LEU A 142 33.37 9.72 -15.96
CA LEU A 142 34.19 10.92 -15.73
C LEU A 142 34.75 11.48 -17.06
N LYS A 143 35.12 10.61 -17.99
CA LYS A 143 35.50 10.99 -19.35
C LYS A 143 34.33 11.62 -20.11
N ALA A 144 33.15 11.01 -20.07
CA ALA A 144 31.94 11.55 -20.69
C ALA A 144 31.58 12.94 -20.12
N PHE A 145 31.66 13.14 -18.81
CA PHE A 145 31.47 14.48 -18.21
C PHE A 145 32.43 15.52 -18.77
N LYS A 146 33.70 15.18 -18.98
CA LYS A 146 34.69 16.10 -19.55
C LYS A 146 34.48 16.37 -21.04
N GLU A 147 34.11 15.35 -21.81
CA GLU A 147 34.03 15.44 -23.29
C GLU A 147 32.69 15.99 -23.80
N GLN A 148 31.59 15.62 -23.16
CA GLN A 148 30.23 15.93 -23.62
C GLN A 148 29.37 16.63 -22.54
N GLY A 149 29.86 16.79 -21.31
CA GLY A 149 29.14 17.48 -20.22
C GLY A 149 28.12 16.62 -19.47
N PHE A 150 27.79 15.43 -19.98
CA PHE A 150 26.85 14.48 -19.40
C PHE A 150 27.32 13.03 -19.56
N TYR A 151 26.70 12.09 -18.87
CA TYR A 151 26.85 10.66 -19.07
C TYR A 151 25.48 10.06 -19.32
N LYS A 152 25.37 9.23 -20.36
CA LYS A 152 24.17 8.47 -20.66
C LYS A 152 24.34 7.09 -20.05
N THR A 153 23.52 6.75 -19.07
CA THR A 153 23.56 5.43 -18.43
C THR A 153 23.06 4.34 -19.37
N PRO A 154 23.31 3.05 -19.08
CA PRO A 154 22.79 1.96 -19.90
C PRO A 154 21.26 1.87 -19.90
N THR A 155 20.59 2.38 -18.85
CA THR A 155 19.13 2.54 -18.79
C THR A 155 18.61 3.76 -19.58
N ASN A 156 19.50 4.48 -20.28
CA ASN A 156 19.26 5.70 -21.05
C ASN A 156 18.95 6.96 -20.22
N ASP A 157 19.21 6.96 -18.92
CA ASP A 157 19.17 8.18 -18.11
C ASP A 157 20.32 9.10 -18.53
N ILE A 158 20.05 10.40 -18.61
CA ILE A 158 21.09 11.41 -18.83
C ILE A 158 21.42 12.05 -17.50
N ILE A 159 22.66 11.86 -17.04
CA ILE A 159 23.20 12.49 -15.85
C ILE A 159 24.14 13.61 -16.31
N TYR A 160 23.79 14.87 -16.03
CA TYR A 160 24.68 15.99 -16.30
C TYR A 160 25.74 16.10 -15.21
N SER A 161 26.95 16.54 -15.58
CA SER A 161 28.07 16.67 -14.65
C SER A 161 27.74 17.56 -13.44
N ASN A 162 27.00 18.64 -13.64
CA ASN A 162 26.54 19.55 -12.58
C ASN A 162 25.45 18.94 -11.66
N ASP A 163 24.81 17.86 -12.11
CA ASP A 163 23.75 17.16 -11.38
C ASP A 163 24.21 15.83 -10.77
N PHE A 164 25.47 15.44 -10.95
CA PHE A 164 26.03 14.28 -10.26
C PHE A 164 26.14 14.53 -8.75
N LYS A 165 25.39 13.76 -7.95
CA LYS A 165 25.32 13.88 -6.49
C LYS A 165 26.08 12.78 -5.75
N GLY A 166 26.18 11.59 -6.34
CA GLY A 166 26.91 10.48 -5.72
C GLY A 166 26.67 9.15 -6.41
N LEU A 167 27.48 8.17 -6.00
CA LEU A 167 27.41 6.78 -6.44
C LEU A 167 27.07 5.88 -5.25
N TYR A 168 26.17 4.93 -5.45
CA TYR A 168 25.62 4.08 -4.41
C TYR A 168 25.57 2.62 -4.86
N ILE A 169 25.35 1.70 -3.91
CA ILE A 169 25.10 0.29 -4.15
C ILE A 169 23.80 -0.17 -3.50
N ALA A 170 22.96 -0.84 -4.28
CA ALA A 170 21.74 -1.52 -3.86
C ALA A 170 21.93 -3.03 -4.01
N GLY A 171 21.31 -3.86 -3.17
CA GLY A 171 21.45 -5.31 -3.33
C GLY A 171 20.68 -6.19 -2.36
N SER A 172 20.87 -7.49 -2.52
CA SER A 172 20.33 -8.55 -1.68
C SER A 172 21.30 -8.87 -0.53
N GLY A 173 20.75 -9.02 0.67
CA GLY A 173 21.51 -9.35 1.88
C GLY A 173 21.79 -8.13 2.75
N GLU A 174 21.41 -8.22 4.02
CA GLU A 174 21.55 -7.12 4.98
C GLU A 174 23.03 -6.71 5.18
N PRO A 175 23.34 -5.40 5.18
CA PRO A 175 22.41 -4.28 5.25
C PRO A 175 21.88 -3.77 3.90
N LEU A 176 22.31 -4.33 2.76
CA LEU A 176 21.88 -3.87 1.44
C LEU A 176 20.36 -3.92 1.26
N THR A 177 19.87 -2.95 0.50
CA THR A 177 18.46 -2.81 0.15
C THR A 177 18.33 -2.55 -1.34
N TRP A 178 17.20 -2.96 -1.91
CA TRP A 178 16.78 -2.59 -3.27
C TRP A 178 15.97 -1.29 -3.30
N ASP A 179 15.82 -0.64 -2.15
CA ASP A 179 15.24 0.69 -2.02
C ASP A 179 16.24 1.75 -2.50
N PHE A 180 16.30 1.91 -3.83
CA PHE A 180 17.18 2.88 -4.48
C PHE A 180 16.91 4.29 -3.98
N GLU A 181 15.68 4.63 -3.65
CA GLU A 181 15.27 6.00 -3.32
C GLU A 181 15.75 6.47 -1.97
N ASN A 182 16.16 5.58 -1.08
CA ASN A 182 16.74 5.94 0.21
C ASN A 182 18.25 5.75 0.28
N LEU A 183 18.94 5.30 -0.79
CA LEU A 183 20.40 5.10 -0.71
C LEU A 183 21.17 6.38 -0.35
N TYR A 184 20.67 7.56 -0.76
CA TYR A 184 21.29 8.85 -0.43
C TYR A 184 21.39 9.14 1.08
N ASN A 185 20.59 8.47 1.92
CA ASN A 185 20.65 8.61 3.38
C ASN A 185 21.46 7.51 4.06
N LYS A 186 22.06 6.59 3.29
CA LYS A 186 22.83 5.44 3.78
C LYS A 186 24.31 5.61 3.46
N GLU A 187 25.04 6.24 4.38
CA GLU A 187 26.49 6.47 4.23
C GLU A 187 27.25 5.17 3.93
N GLU A 188 26.87 4.05 4.56
CA GLU A 188 27.49 2.72 4.33
C GLU A 188 27.28 2.15 2.92
N MET A 189 26.32 2.67 2.16
CA MET A 189 26.03 2.27 0.77
C MET A 189 26.55 3.29 -0.24
N THR A 190 27.18 4.37 0.22
CA THR A 190 27.77 5.40 -0.65
C THR A 190 29.19 4.99 -1.03
N LEU A 191 29.49 5.00 -2.32
CA LEU A 191 30.84 4.76 -2.83
C LEU A 191 31.57 6.08 -3.04
N THR A 192 32.87 6.08 -2.70
CA THR A 192 33.70 7.29 -2.76
C THR A 192 34.99 7.01 -3.52
N ASP A 193 35.50 8.02 -4.23
CA ASP A 193 36.81 8.01 -4.90
C ASP A 193 37.75 8.94 -4.13
N ASN A 194 38.36 8.39 -3.07
CA ASN A 194 39.17 9.19 -2.14
C ASN A 194 40.56 9.55 -2.69
N ASP A 195 41.07 8.82 -3.67
CA ASP A 195 42.39 9.04 -4.27
C ASP A 195 42.33 9.68 -5.67
N GLY A 196 41.13 9.86 -6.23
CA GLY A 196 40.87 10.56 -7.49
C GLY A 196 41.24 9.75 -8.73
N ASN A 197 41.34 8.42 -8.62
CA ASN A 197 41.76 7.54 -9.71
C ASN A 197 40.57 7.05 -10.57
N GLY A 198 39.34 7.45 -10.25
CA GLY A 198 38.11 7.06 -10.93
C GLY A 198 37.53 5.72 -10.49
N ILE A 199 38.14 5.05 -9.50
CA ILE A 199 37.64 3.84 -8.85
C ILE A 199 36.93 4.22 -7.55
N TYR A 200 35.62 4.02 -7.53
CA TYR A 200 34.79 4.30 -6.38
C TYR A 200 34.67 3.04 -5.52
N GLU A 201 34.76 3.18 -4.20
CA GLU A 201 34.68 2.05 -3.29
C GLU A 201 33.91 2.36 -1.99
N THR A 202 33.37 1.30 -1.40
CA THR A 202 32.79 1.31 -0.04
C THR A 202 32.94 -0.06 0.62
N THR A 203 32.86 -0.12 1.95
CA THR A 203 32.95 -1.37 2.71
C THR A 203 31.68 -1.62 3.51
N ILE A 204 30.95 -2.66 3.13
CA ILE A 204 29.68 -3.07 3.72
C ILE A 204 29.91 -4.21 4.70
N ARG A 205 29.28 -4.15 5.88
CA ARG A 205 29.35 -5.23 6.87
C ARG A 205 28.16 -6.18 6.72
N LEU A 206 28.39 -7.35 6.13
CA LEU A 206 27.38 -8.39 5.90
C LEU A 206 27.23 -9.34 7.11
N ASN A 207 26.08 -9.99 7.21
CA ASN A 207 25.74 -10.94 8.28
C ASN A 207 26.00 -10.34 9.68
N THR A 208 25.53 -9.12 9.91
CA THR A 208 25.59 -8.48 11.22
C THR A 208 24.74 -9.26 12.20
N GLN A 209 25.39 -10.02 13.08
CA GLN A 209 24.72 -10.69 14.19
C GLN A 209 25.13 -10.01 15.49
N ASP A 210 24.14 -9.53 16.24
CA ASP A 210 24.30 -9.31 17.66
C ASP A 210 24.33 -10.68 18.35
N ASN A 211 25.38 -10.95 19.12
CA ASN A 211 25.57 -12.21 19.85
C ASN A 211 24.54 -12.44 20.98
N THR A 212 23.37 -11.80 20.93
CA THR A 212 22.35 -11.78 22.00
C THR A 212 20.98 -12.32 21.57
N THR A 213 20.81 -12.93 20.40
CA THR A 213 19.51 -13.55 20.07
C THR A 213 19.31 -14.81 20.90
N ASP A 214 18.60 -14.68 22.01
CA ASP A 214 18.13 -15.79 22.82
C ASP A 214 17.37 -16.80 21.95
N LYS A 215 17.59 -18.09 22.21
CA LYS A 215 16.95 -19.21 21.49
C LYS A 215 15.42 -19.26 21.63
N PHE A 216 14.84 -18.38 22.44
CA PHE A 216 13.44 -18.26 22.81
C PHE A 216 13.05 -16.79 22.88
N SER A 217 11.85 -16.45 22.41
CA SER A 217 11.22 -15.15 22.63
C SER A 217 10.10 -15.25 23.65
N GLU A 218 9.92 -14.21 24.46
CA GLU A 218 8.89 -14.13 25.48
C GLU A 218 8.15 -12.80 25.36
N TRP A 219 6.83 -12.86 25.32
CA TRP A 219 6.00 -11.74 25.70
C TRP A 219 5.46 -11.98 27.10
N LYS A 220 5.65 -10.99 27.98
CA LYS A 220 5.06 -10.95 29.31
C LYS A 220 4.54 -9.55 29.56
N ARG A 221 3.26 -9.44 29.91
CA ARG A 221 2.61 -8.16 30.14
C ARG A 221 3.37 -7.34 31.19
N HIS A 222 3.83 -6.15 30.81
CA HIS A 222 4.48 -5.20 31.72
C HIS A 222 3.61 -3.98 32.02
N ASN A 223 2.68 -3.61 31.14
CA ASN A 223 1.81 -2.45 31.35
C ASN A 223 0.56 -2.76 32.18
N ASN A 224 0.00 -1.70 32.79
CA ASN A 224 -1.25 -1.77 33.53
C ASN A 224 -2.45 -1.56 32.59
N LEU A 225 -3.24 -2.61 32.38
CA LEU A 225 -4.37 -2.61 31.45
C LEU A 225 -5.73 -2.32 32.12
N ASN A 226 -5.76 -1.92 33.40
CA ASN A 226 -7.01 -1.76 34.15
C ASN A 226 -7.96 -0.67 33.61
N HIS A 227 -7.44 0.26 32.79
CA HIS A 227 -8.23 1.28 32.13
C HIS A 227 -8.99 0.74 30.91
N TYR A 228 -8.49 -0.33 30.28
CA TYR A 228 -9.12 -0.93 29.12
C TYR A 228 -10.16 -2.00 29.50
N PRO A 229 -11.09 -2.33 28.59
CA PRO A 229 -12.02 -3.42 28.82
C PRO A 229 -11.28 -4.76 28.94
N ARG A 230 -11.78 -5.64 29.82
CA ARG A 230 -11.18 -6.96 30.04
C ARG A 230 -11.94 -8.01 29.23
N TYR A 231 -11.22 -8.76 28.40
CA TYR A 231 -11.75 -9.92 27.69
C TYR A 231 -11.36 -11.22 28.40
N GLN A 232 -12.27 -12.19 28.37
CA GLN A 232 -12.00 -13.55 28.84
C GLN A 232 -12.78 -14.57 28.01
N SER A 233 -12.16 -15.72 27.74
CA SER A 233 -12.80 -16.84 27.06
C SER A 233 -12.29 -18.21 27.57
N SER A 234 -12.76 -19.29 26.96
CA SER A 234 -12.18 -20.62 27.16
C SER A 234 -10.91 -20.89 26.35
N GLN A 235 -10.54 -19.98 25.45
CA GLN A 235 -9.38 -20.06 24.57
C GLN A 235 -8.24 -19.20 25.12
N LEU A 236 -7.39 -19.80 25.96
CA LEU A 236 -6.28 -19.12 26.64
C LEU A 236 -5.37 -18.33 25.69
N LEU A 237 -5.09 -18.87 24.50
CA LEU A 237 -4.27 -18.20 23.50
C LEU A 237 -4.91 -16.89 23.01
N ILE A 238 -6.22 -16.89 22.77
CA ILE A 238 -6.95 -15.69 22.31
C ILE A 238 -6.93 -14.62 23.42
N ASP A 239 -7.14 -15.02 24.67
CA ASP A 239 -7.07 -14.11 25.83
C ASP A 239 -5.66 -13.49 25.96
N ALA A 240 -4.61 -14.29 25.77
CA ALA A 240 -3.23 -13.82 25.80
C ALA A 240 -2.90 -12.85 24.66
N LEU A 241 -3.31 -13.17 23.43
CA LEU A 241 -3.10 -12.30 22.27
C LEU A 241 -3.85 -10.96 22.39
N TYR A 242 -5.06 -10.97 22.94
CA TYR A 242 -5.80 -9.74 23.24
C TYR A 242 -5.07 -8.86 24.26
N ASN A 243 -4.59 -9.46 25.35
CA ASN A 243 -3.85 -8.71 26.36
C ASN A 243 -2.50 -8.20 25.83
N MET A 244 -1.82 -8.95 24.95
CA MET A 244 -0.61 -8.50 24.25
C MET A 244 -0.91 -7.30 23.35
N ALA A 245 -2.03 -7.32 22.60
CA ALA A 245 -2.42 -6.19 21.76
C ALA A 245 -2.64 -4.91 22.57
N LEU A 246 -3.28 -5.01 23.75
CA LEU A 246 -3.46 -3.86 24.65
C LEU A 246 -2.16 -3.42 25.32
N ASP A 247 -1.29 -4.36 25.69
CA ASP A 247 0.02 -4.08 26.29
C ASP A 247 0.92 -3.30 25.32
N GLU A 248 0.95 -3.72 24.06
CA GLU A 248 1.64 -3.01 22.97
C GLU A 248 0.96 -1.69 22.60
N LEU A 249 -0.37 -1.59 22.71
CA LEU A 249 -1.09 -0.33 22.49
C LEU A 249 -0.62 0.75 23.47
N VAL A 250 -0.43 0.40 24.75
CA VAL A 250 0.09 1.34 25.77
C VAL A 250 1.48 1.84 25.37
N ASP A 251 2.36 0.96 24.89
CA ASP A 251 3.69 1.34 24.41
C ASP A 251 3.65 2.27 23.18
N ASN A 252 2.53 2.24 22.43
CA ASN A 252 2.32 3.08 21.26
C ASN A 252 1.64 4.43 21.55
N ILE A 253 1.35 4.74 22.81
CA ILE A 253 0.87 6.08 23.19
C ILE A 253 2.08 6.99 23.42
N ARG A 254 2.16 8.05 22.62
CA ARG A 254 3.20 9.08 22.71
C ARG A 254 2.96 9.99 23.92
N GLN A 255 3.99 10.76 24.30
CA GLN A 255 3.90 11.72 25.41
C GLN A 255 2.82 12.81 25.20
N ASP A 256 2.55 13.16 23.95
CA ASP A 256 1.49 14.12 23.57
C ASP A 256 0.07 13.51 23.59
N GLY A 257 -0.05 12.22 23.94
CA GLY A 257 -1.32 11.48 23.98
C GLY A 257 -1.84 11.05 22.60
N THR A 258 -1.04 11.18 21.54
CA THR A 258 -1.34 10.61 20.22
C THR A 258 -0.74 9.20 20.07
N PHE A 259 -1.18 8.46 19.07
CA PHE A 259 -0.60 7.16 18.74
C PHE A 259 0.60 7.29 17.80
N ARG A 260 1.63 6.47 18.03
CA ARG A 260 2.62 6.15 17.00
C ARG A 260 2.17 4.95 16.18
N ALA A 261 2.71 4.81 14.97
CA ALA A 261 2.36 3.71 14.06
C ALA A 261 2.96 2.36 14.50
N GLY A 262 4.15 2.35 15.11
CA GLY A 262 4.78 1.14 15.64
C GLY A 262 6.17 1.42 16.20
N ALA A 263 6.89 0.37 16.61
CA ALA A 263 8.23 0.50 17.21
C ALA A 263 9.25 1.21 16.29
N ALA A 264 9.18 0.98 14.98
CA ALA A 264 10.04 1.63 13.99
C ALA A 264 9.54 3.02 13.54
N TRP A 265 8.28 3.37 13.88
CA TRP A 265 7.55 4.49 13.27
C TRP A 265 6.92 5.37 14.35
N ASP A 266 7.68 6.35 14.87
CA ASP A 266 7.22 7.19 15.98
C ASP A 266 6.06 8.13 15.59
N GLY A 267 5.96 8.56 14.34
CA GLY A 267 4.99 9.58 13.88
C GLY A 267 3.52 9.15 13.89
N VAL A 268 2.62 10.14 13.87
CA VAL A 268 1.19 9.94 13.55
C VAL A 268 1.02 9.94 12.03
N TRP A 269 0.53 8.84 11.49
CA TRP A 269 0.27 8.67 10.07
C TRP A 269 -1.25 8.57 9.83
N THR A 270 -1.74 9.29 8.83
CA THR A 270 -3.18 9.41 8.50
C THR A 270 -3.79 8.04 8.23
N ARG A 271 -3.15 7.18 7.44
CA ARG A 271 -3.70 5.86 7.10
C ARG A 271 -3.69 4.94 8.30
N ASP A 272 -2.58 4.97 9.02
CA ASP A 272 -2.33 4.13 10.18
C ASP A 272 -3.34 4.31 11.27
N ILE A 273 -3.52 5.56 11.68
CA ILE A 273 -4.52 5.86 12.70
C ILE A 273 -5.92 5.57 12.18
N SER A 274 -6.21 5.81 10.91
CA SER A 274 -7.57 5.71 10.39
C SER A 274 -8.06 4.27 10.29
N TYR A 275 -7.26 3.37 9.73
CA TYR A 275 -7.60 1.94 9.69
C TYR A 275 -7.62 1.33 11.09
N SER A 276 -6.70 1.75 11.97
CA SER A 276 -6.67 1.29 13.35
C SER A 276 -7.90 1.74 14.15
N ILE A 277 -8.38 2.97 13.96
CA ILE A 277 -9.64 3.47 14.55
C ILE A 277 -10.83 2.69 14.00
N TRP A 278 -10.86 2.45 12.68
CA TRP A 278 -11.92 1.64 12.10
C TRP A 278 -11.91 0.23 12.70
N LEU A 279 -10.75 -0.42 12.82
CA LEU A 279 -10.67 -1.76 13.40
C LEU A 279 -11.03 -1.76 14.89
N ALA A 280 -10.34 -0.96 15.72
CA ALA A 280 -10.46 -1.03 17.19
C ALA A 280 -10.35 0.29 17.95
N LEU A 281 -9.42 1.17 17.58
CA LEU A 281 -8.98 2.22 18.50
C LEU A 281 -10.07 3.23 18.85
N GLY A 282 -11.03 3.45 17.95
CA GLY A 282 -12.14 4.38 18.20
C GLY A 282 -12.96 4.05 19.44
N TYR A 283 -13.04 2.76 19.84
CA TYR A 283 -13.80 2.30 21.01
C TYR A 283 -12.92 1.70 22.11
N ILE A 284 -11.61 1.53 21.87
CA ILE A 284 -10.66 1.13 22.91
C ILE A 284 -10.07 2.36 23.61
N ASP A 285 -9.73 3.39 22.85
CA ASP A 285 -9.19 4.65 23.36
C ASP A 285 -9.67 5.83 22.48
N PRO A 286 -10.92 6.30 22.70
CA PRO A 286 -11.51 7.38 21.90
C PRO A 286 -10.76 8.70 22.04
N GLU A 287 -10.13 8.96 23.19
CA GLU A 287 -9.43 10.22 23.45
C GLU A 287 -8.13 10.32 22.64
N ALA A 288 -7.27 9.29 22.73
CA ALA A 288 -6.05 9.24 21.93
C ALA A 288 -6.36 9.19 20.42
N SER A 289 -7.45 8.51 20.04
CA SER A 289 -7.95 8.48 18.67
C SER A 289 -8.33 9.88 18.16
N LEU A 290 -9.07 10.65 18.96
CA LEU A 290 -9.46 12.02 18.63
C LEU A 290 -8.25 12.95 18.46
N LYS A 291 -7.30 12.89 19.40
CA LYS A 291 -6.05 13.68 19.36
C LYS A 291 -5.25 13.35 18.10
N SER A 292 -5.09 12.06 17.80
CA SER A 292 -4.34 11.58 16.64
C SER A 292 -4.98 12.00 15.32
N LEU A 293 -6.32 11.94 15.19
CA LEU A 293 -7.01 12.43 13.99
C LEU A 293 -6.87 13.95 13.82
N LYS A 294 -6.95 14.73 14.90
CA LYS A 294 -6.73 16.19 14.84
C LYS A 294 -5.30 16.55 14.41
N ALA A 295 -4.29 15.78 14.82
CA ALA A 295 -2.91 15.97 14.40
C ALA A 295 -2.71 15.82 12.88
N LYS A 296 -3.65 15.15 12.18
CA LYS A 296 -3.64 14.94 10.73
C LYS A 296 -4.57 15.89 9.97
N VAL A 297 -4.85 17.06 10.54
CA VAL A 297 -5.58 18.14 9.87
C VAL A 297 -4.71 19.40 9.82
N LYS A 298 -4.55 19.98 8.62
CA LYS A 298 -3.84 21.25 8.39
C LYS A 298 -4.71 22.15 7.52
N ASN A 299 -4.87 23.41 7.91
CA ASN A 299 -5.72 24.39 7.20
C ASN A 299 -7.16 23.90 6.94
N GLY A 300 -7.73 23.13 7.87
CA GLY A 300 -9.06 22.52 7.75
C GLY A 300 -9.16 21.43 6.67
N ARG A 301 -8.04 20.86 6.23
CA ARG A 301 -7.96 19.78 5.25
C ARG A 301 -7.27 18.57 5.86
N ILE A 302 -7.65 17.39 5.43
CA ILE A 302 -6.98 16.14 5.82
C ILE A 302 -5.57 16.16 5.22
N VAL A 303 -4.57 15.82 6.02
CA VAL A 303 -3.18 15.72 5.58
C VAL A 303 -2.98 14.38 4.86
N GLN A 304 -2.49 14.43 3.62
CA GLN A 304 -1.87 13.25 3.00
C GLN A 304 -0.49 13.06 3.64
N ASP A 305 -0.21 11.84 4.06
CA ASP A 305 1.12 11.49 4.53
C ASP A 305 2.13 11.60 3.39
N THR A 306 3.38 11.88 3.75
CA THR A 306 4.48 11.97 2.80
C THR A 306 4.60 10.68 1.96
N GLY A 307 4.96 10.80 0.68
CA GLY A 307 4.92 9.67 -0.25
C GLY A 307 5.31 10.03 -1.68
N THR A 308 5.02 9.13 -2.62
CA THR A 308 5.41 9.21 -4.04
C THR A 308 5.16 10.61 -4.65
N GLY A 309 6.19 11.19 -5.26
CA GLY A 309 6.13 12.43 -6.04
C GLY A 309 5.76 13.69 -5.27
N GLY A 310 5.86 13.69 -3.95
CA GLY A 310 5.37 14.77 -3.11
C GLY A 310 3.97 14.54 -2.53
N ALA A 311 3.59 13.26 -2.41
CA ALA A 311 2.33 12.78 -1.86
C ALA A 311 1.08 13.28 -2.57
N TRP A 312 0.33 14.24 -2.02
CA TRP A 312 -0.87 14.73 -2.69
C TRP A 312 -0.50 15.70 -3.82
N PRO A 313 -1.04 15.51 -5.05
CA PRO A 313 -2.20 14.68 -5.38
C PRO A 313 -1.88 13.30 -5.98
N ILE A 314 -0.62 12.86 -6.00
CA ILE A 314 -0.19 11.54 -6.50
C ILE A 314 -0.84 10.43 -5.68
N SER A 315 -0.75 10.49 -4.35
CA SER A 315 -1.51 9.67 -3.42
C SER A 315 -2.71 10.48 -2.93
N SER A 316 -3.88 9.86 -2.88
CA SER A 316 -5.14 10.53 -2.56
C SER A 316 -6.04 9.73 -1.60
N ASP A 317 -5.47 8.74 -0.94
CA ASP A 317 -6.11 7.86 0.03
C ASP A 317 -6.26 8.48 1.43
N ARG A 318 -5.72 9.68 1.67
CA ARG A 318 -5.92 10.47 2.92
C ARG A 318 -7.36 10.49 3.42
N VAL A 319 -8.32 10.42 2.51
CA VAL A 319 -9.76 10.45 2.80
C VAL A 319 -10.24 9.27 3.65
N VAL A 320 -9.42 8.23 3.88
CA VAL A 320 -9.70 7.19 4.89
C VAL A 320 -9.92 7.77 6.28
N TRP A 321 -9.34 8.94 6.57
CA TRP A 321 -9.61 9.75 7.75
C TRP A 321 -11.11 10.00 7.98
N SER A 322 -11.90 10.14 6.90
CA SER A 322 -13.35 10.33 6.99
C SER A 322 -14.07 9.15 7.63
N ILE A 323 -13.61 7.92 7.35
CA ILE A 323 -14.15 6.68 7.93
C ILE A 323 -13.87 6.64 9.42
N ALA A 324 -12.62 6.92 9.81
CA ALA A 324 -12.21 6.95 11.20
C ALA A 324 -12.95 8.04 12.00
N ALA A 325 -13.10 9.24 11.44
CA ALA A 325 -13.82 10.32 12.06
C ALA A 325 -15.32 10.00 12.25
N TRP A 326 -15.92 9.32 11.29
CA TRP A 326 -17.29 8.84 11.39
C TRP A 326 -17.45 7.74 12.45
N GLU A 327 -16.55 6.75 12.49
CA GLU A 327 -16.54 5.74 13.55
C GLU A 327 -16.45 6.39 14.94
N LEU A 328 -15.54 7.35 15.11
CA LEU A 328 -15.39 8.06 16.38
C LEU A 328 -16.66 8.83 16.77
N TYR A 329 -17.35 9.48 15.83
CA TYR A 329 -18.65 10.11 16.10
C TYR A 329 -19.68 9.08 16.55
N LYS A 330 -19.83 7.94 15.87
CA LYS A 330 -20.81 6.91 16.26
C LYS A 330 -20.56 6.38 17.67
N ILE A 331 -19.29 6.30 18.06
CA ILE A 331 -18.86 5.81 19.37
C ILE A 331 -19.08 6.86 20.47
N THR A 332 -18.70 8.10 20.22
CA THR A 332 -18.72 9.19 21.23
C THR A 332 -20.05 9.92 21.31
N GLY A 333 -20.78 10.04 20.20
CA GLY A 333 -21.96 10.91 20.08
C GLY A 333 -21.64 12.41 20.12
N ASP A 334 -20.37 12.81 19.98
CA ASP A 334 -19.96 14.21 20.10
C ASP A 334 -20.34 15.04 18.86
N ASN A 335 -21.33 15.92 19.04
CA ASN A 335 -21.81 16.82 17.99
C ASN A 335 -20.78 17.91 17.61
N ASN A 336 -19.89 18.31 18.51
CA ASN A 336 -18.81 19.25 18.17
C ASN A 336 -17.81 18.57 17.24
N TRP A 337 -17.47 17.31 17.52
CA TRP A 337 -16.67 16.48 16.64
C TRP A 337 -17.35 16.26 15.28
N LEU A 338 -18.66 15.97 15.25
CA LEU A 338 -19.41 15.80 14.00
C LEU A 338 -19.31 17.04 13.09
N ASN A 339 -19.55 18.23 13.64
CA ASN A 339 -19.45 19.49 12.89
C ASN A 339 -18.03 19.72 12.37
N TYR A 340 -17.03 19.57 13.24
CA TYR A 340 -15.62 19.73 12.88
C TYR A 340 -15.20 18.75 11.76
N ALA A 341 -15.51 17.47 11.92
CA ALA A 341 -15.16 16.43 10.95
C ALA A 341 -15.88 16.66 9.62
N PHE A 342 -17.16 17.02 9.63
CA PHE A 342 -17.91 17.33 8.41
C PHE A 342 -17.22 18.42 7.58
N ASP A 343 -16.81 19.52 8.22
CA ASP A 343 -16.15 20.62 7.50
C ASP A 343 -14.78 20.23 6.94
N VAL A 344 -13.98 19.48 7.71
CA VAL A 344 -12.67 18.98 7.27
C VAL A 344 -12.80 18.04 6.07
N ILE A 345 -13.74 17.09 6.14
CA ILE A 345 -13.97 16.10 5.08
C ILE A 345 -14.52 16.81 3.84
N ARG A 346 -15.50 17.69 3.99
CA ARG A 346 -16.10 18.45 2.88
C ARG A 346 -15.06 19.28 2.14
N LYS A 347 -14.19 19.99 2.86
CA LYS A 347 -13.13 20.81 2.25
C LYS A 347 -12.11 19.95 1.49
N SER A 348 -11.73 18.82 2.05
CA SER A 348 -10.79 17.89 1.39
C SER A 348 -11.41 17.27 0.13
N ALA A 349 -12.68 16.86 0.21
CA ALA A 349 -13.44 16.35 -0.93
C ALA A 349 -13.57 17.37 -2.07
N GLN A 350 -13.68 18.67 -1.76
CA GLN A 350 -13.70 19.74 -2.76
C GLN A 350 -12.38 19.85 -3.53
N ASP A 351 -11.25 19.83 -2.82
CA ASP A 351 -9.92 19.85 -3.44
C ASP A 351 -9.72 18.63 -4.36
N ASP A 352 -10.17 17.46 -3.90
CA ASP A 352 -10.04 16.20 -4.62
C ASP A 352 -10.96 16.14 -5.86
N GLN A 353 -12.21 16.62 -5.78
CA GLN A 353 -13.09 16.71 -6.96
C GLN A 353 -12.47 17.52 -8.10
N TYR A 354 -11.67 18.53 -7.77
CA TYR A 354 -11.01 19.37 -8.75
C TYR A 354 -9.72 18.75 -9.29
N THR A 355 -8.88 18.23 -8.38
CA THR A 355 -7.49 17.89 -8.70
C THR A 355 -7.32 16.45 -9.17
N ILE A 356 -8.18 15.53 -8.71
CA ILE A 356 -7.96 14.10 -8.93
C ILE A 356 -9.15 13.40 -9.62
N LYS A 357 -10.30 14.05 -9.83
CA LYS A 357 -11.40 13.39 -10.55
C LYS A 357 -11.04 13.19 -12.03
N ASP A 358 -11.12 11.96 -12.48
CA ASP A 358 -10.97 11.64 -13.90
C ASP A 358 -12.28 11.90 -14.65
N SER A 359 -12.24 12.78 -15.66
CA SER A 359 -13.42 13.19 -16.41
C SER A 359 -13.88 12.18 -17.46
N GLN A 360 -13.15 11.08 -17.67
CA GLN A 360 -13.53 10.05 -18.65
C GLN A 360 -14.27 8.89 -17.98
N THR A 361 -13.79 8.47 -16.80
CA THR A 361 -14.34 7.34 -16.05
C THR A 361 -15.24 7.76 -14.89
N GLY A 362 -15.07 8.99 -14.39
CA GLY A 362 -15.70 9.46 -13.15
C GLY A 362 -15.07 8.92 -11.87
N LEU A 363 -14.03 8.08 -11.98
CA LEU A 363 -13.21 7.60 -10.87
C LEU A 363 -12.27 8.70 -10.36
N MET A 364 -11.72 8.50 -9.18
CA MET A 364 -10.71 9.35 -8.55
C MET A 364 -9.32 8.78 -8.82
N ARG A 365 -8.41 9.65 -9.21
CA ARG A 365 -7.00 9.41 -9.46
C ARG A 365 -6.21 9.25 -8.17
N GLY A 366 -5.17 8.43 -8.24
CA GLY A 366 -4.12 8.36 -7.25
C GLY A 366 -3.58 6.95 -7.07
N GLU A 367 -2.55 6.87 -6.24
CA GLU A 367 -1.87 5.64 -5.83
C GLU A 367 -2.82 4.67 -5.11
N GLN A 368 -2.46 3.38 -5.13
CA GLN A 368 -3.13 2.36 -4.33
C GLN A 368 -3.02 2.67 -2.84
N SER A 369 -4.13 2.50 -2.11
CA SER A 369 -4.20 2.83 -0.69
C SER A 369 -3.18 2.02 0.10
N TYR A 370 -2.43 2.66 1.02
CA TYR A 370 -1.32 2.10 1.83
C TYR A 370 -0.11 1.46 1.10
N LEU A 371 -0.24 1.11 -0.18
CA LEU A 371 0.79 0.46 -0.99
C LEU A 371 1.76 1.50 -1.59
N ASP A 372 2.32 2.35 -0.73
CA ASP A 372 3.09 3.55 -1.07
C ASP A 372 4.54 3.30 -1.52
N TRP A 373 5.02 2.06 -1.45
CA TRP A 373 6.26 1.63 -2.09
C TRP A 373 5.92 1.15 -3.50
N ARG A 374 5.84 2.09 -4.44
CA ARG A 374 5.32 1.86 -5.79
C ARG A 374 5.98 0.70 -6.54
N GLU A 375 7.27 0.45 -6.32
CA GLU A 375 7.99 -0.66 -6.93
C GLU A 375 7.44 -2.02 -6.51
N GLN A 376 6.71 -2.09 -5.39
CA GLN A 376 6.07 -3.30 -4.91
C GLN A 376 4.73 -3.60 -5.60
N SER A 377 4.14 -2.66 -6.34
CA SER A 377 2.78 -2.83 -6.88
C SER A 377 2.52 -2.24 -8.27
N TYR A 378 3.48 -1.48 -8.82
CA TYR A 378 3.43 -0.89 -10.16
C TYR A 378 4.59 -1.37 -11.03
N PRO A 379 4.43 -1.40 -12.37
CA PRO A 379 5.54 -1.67 -13.27
C PRO A 379 6.60 -0.56 -13.18
N ARG A 380 7.89 -0.93 -13.22
CA ARG A 380 9.03 -0.03 -12.96
C ARG A 380 9.09 1.21 -13.83
N TRP A 381 8.51 1.18 -15.03
CA TRP A 381 8.51 2.35 -15.92
C TRP A 381 7.60 3.48 -15.43
N MET A 382 6.61 3.19 -14.59
CA MET A 382 5.66 4.19 -14.10
C MET A 382 6.34 5.16 -13.13
N GLN A 383 6.36 6.42 -13.51
CA GLN A 383 6.86 7.53 -12.71
C GLN A 383 5.73 8.08 -11.83
N PRO A 384 6.01 8.98 -10.87
CA PRO A 384 4.97 9.55 -10.01
C PRO A 384 3.77 10.14 -10.76
N ILE A 385 3.98 10.69 -11.96
CA ILE A 385 2.89 11.24 -12.78
C ILE A 385 2.03 10.17 -13.45
N ASP A 386 2.59 8.99 -13.71
CA ASP A 386 1.84 7.83 -14.22
C ASP A 386 1.00 7.22 -13.09
N ILE A 387 1.55 7.18 -11.87
CA ILE A 387 0.84 6.73 -10.65
C ILE A 387 -0.27 7.71 -10.27
N TYR A 388 -0.04 9.01 -10.36
CA TYR A 388 -1.12 10.00 -10.23
C TYR A 388 -2.27 9.67 -11.19
N GLN A 389 -2.00 9.19 -12.40
CA GLN A 389 -3.07 8.87 -13.36
C GLN A 389 -3.75 7.51 -13.12
N SER A 390 -3.29 6.68 -12.19
CA SER A 390 -3.96 5.41 -11.91
C SER A 390 -5.31 5.59 -11.22
N LEU A 391 -6.25 4.68 -11.49
CA LEU A 391 -7.58 4.67 -10.90
C LEU A 391 -7.74 3.38 -10.10
N CYS A 392 -7.30 3.42 -8.84
CA CYS A 392 -7.17 2.24 -7.99
C CYS A 392 -8.45 1.86 -7.26
N LEU A 393 -8.67 0.55 -7.06
CA LEU A 393 -9.84 0.01 -6.38
C LEU A 393 -9.97 0.54 -4.95
N GLY A 394 -8.98 0.27 -4.09
CA GLY A 394 -9.01 0.68 -2.68
C GLY A 394 -9.25 2.18 -2.52
N THR A 395 -8.51 3.01 -3.27
CA THR A 395 -8.64 4.48 -3.26
C THR A 395 -10.05 4.92 -3.65
N ASN A 396 -10.62 4.37 -4.71
CA ASN A 396 -11.97 4.71 -5.15
C ASN A 396 -13.07 4.24 -4.19
N VAL A 397 -12.90 3.08 -3.56
CA VAL A 397 -13.83 2.58 -2.52
C VAL A 397 -13.80 3.50 -1.29
N VAL A 398 -12.63 3.99 -0.88
CA VAL A 398 -12.52 4.95 0.22
C VAL A 398 -13.16 6.29 -0.15
N HIS A 399 -12.95 6.81 -1.37
CA HIS A 399 -13.63 8.03 -1.85
C HIS A 399 -15.16 7.86 -1.89
N TYR A 400 -15.66 6.73 -2.39
CA TYR A 400 -17.09 6.41 -2.34
C TYR A 400 -17.63 6.42 -0.89
N THR A 401 -16.88 5.82 0.03
CA THR A 401 -17.27 5.73 1.44
C THR A 401 -17.28 7.12 2.08
N MET A 402 -16.30 7.97 1.76
CA MET A 402 -16.26 9.38 2.20
C MET A 402 -17.52 10.14 1.77
N TYR A 403 -17.93 10.08 0.49
CA TYR A 403 -19.15 10.77 0.04
C TYR A 403 -20.42 10.21 0.70
N SER A 404 -20.46 8.89 0.91
CA SER A 404 -21.57 8.25 1.64
C SER A 404 -21.65 8.72 3.09
N ILE A 405 -20.50 8.93 3.75
CA ILE A 405 -20.39 9.47 5.10
C ILE A 405 -20.79 10.95 5.12
N LEU A 406 -20.31 11.77 4.19
CA LEU A 406 -20.71 13.18 4.08
C LEU A 406 -22.22 13.34 3.94
N GLY A 407 -22.89 12.47 3.17
CA GLY A 407 -24.35 12.45 3.07
C GLY A 407 -25.03 12.17 4.42
N GLN A 408 -24.53 11.19 5.18
CA GLN A 408 -25.05 10.85 6.51
C GLN A 408 -24.79 11.97 7.53
N MET A 409 -23.59 12.55 7.54
CA MET A 409 -23.25 13.68 8.39
C MET A 409 -24.10 14.91 8.06
N ALA A 410 -24.27 15.23 6.77
CA ALA A 410 -25.13 16.33 6.32
C ALA A 410 -26.57 16.13 6.78
N GLN A 411 -27.10 14.90 6.68
CA GLN A 411 -28.44 14.57 7.17
C GLN A 411 -28.59 14.86 8.67
N LEU A 412 -27.63 14.39 9.48
CA LEU A 412 -27.64 14.61 10.94
C LEU A 412 -27.49 16.10 11.32
N LEU A 413 -26.78 16.87 10.49
CA LEU A 413 -26.57 18.31 10.68
C LEU A 413 -27.66 19.18 10.04
N GLY A 414 -28.69 18.60 9.41
CA GLY A 414 -29.74 19.34 8.72
C GLY A 414 -29.25 20.10 7.47
N LYS A 415 -28.18 19.64 6.82
CA LYS A 415 -27.59 20.22 5.60
C LYS A 415 -28.04 19.46 4.35
N ASP A 416 -27.87 20.07 3.17
CA ASP A 416 -28.20 19.41 1.89
C ASP A 416 -27.33 18.17 1.66
N ILE A 417 -27.97 17.03 1.46
CA ILE A 417 -27.35 15.73 1.25
C ILE A 417 -27.10 15.44 -0.24
N SER A 418 -27.76 16.18 -1.13
CA SER A 418 -27.85 15.89 -2.56
C SER A 418 -26.47 15.83 -3.25
N PRO A 419 -25.54 16.78 -2.99
CA PRO A 419 -24.21 16.74 -3.59
C PRO A 419 -23.43 15.46 -3.27
N TYR A 420 -23.52 14.99 -2.03
CA TYR A 420 -22.74 13.88 -1.53
C TYR A 420 -23.32 12.54 -1.97
N THR A 421 -24.63 12.37 -1.82
CA THR A 421 -25.34 11.15 -2.23
C THR A 421 -25.28 10.93 -3.74
N HIS A 422 -25.36 12.01 -4.53
CA HIS A 422 -25.19 11.94 -5.98
C HIS A 422 -23.77 11.48 -6.36
N GLN A 423 -22.73 12.10 -5.79
CA GLN A 423 -21.35 11.76 -6.10
C GLN A 423 -20.99 10.33 -5.65
N ALA A 424 -21.50 9.87 -4.50
CA ALA A 424 -21.35 8.48 -4.06
C ALA A 424 -21.99 7.50 -5.05
N ALA A 425 -23.21 7.78 -5.54
CA ALA A 425 -23.89 6.93 -6.52
C ALA A 425 -23.12 6.84 -7.85
N LEU A 426 -22.58 7.96 -8.33
CA LEU A 426 -21.74 8.00 -9.53
C LEU A 426 -20.46 7.16 -9.36
N LEU A 427 -19.75 7.31 -8.24
CA LEU A 427 -18.52 6.55 -7.98
C LEU A 427 -18.78 5.06 -7.87
N LYS A 428 -19.83 4.64 -7.13
CA LYS A 428 -20.18 3.21 -7.04
C LYS A 428 -20.48 2.60 -8.41
N LYS A 429 -21.18 3.34 -9.27
CA LYS A 429 -21.44 2.93 -10.65
C LYS A 429 -20.13 2.82 -11.45
N ALA A 430 -19.27 3.84 -11.37
CA ALA A 430 -17.99 3.85 -12.06
C ALA A 430 -17.08 2.68 -11.64
N ILE A 431 -16.97 2.41 -10.34
CA ILE A 431 -16.17 1.27 -9.82
C ILE A 431 -16.66 -0.05 -10.40
N ASN A 432 -17.96 -0.32 -10.33
CA ASN A 432 -18.54 -1.55 -10.87
C ASN A 432 -18.46 -1.65 -12.40
N GLN A 433 -18.48 -0.53 -13.11
CA GLN A 433 -18.40 -0.50 -14.56
C GLN A 433 -16.96 -0.74 -15.07
N HIS A 434 -15.97 -0.20 -14.37
CA HIS A 434 -14.60 -0.11 -14.88
C HIS A 434 -13.62 -1.10 -14.25
N LEU A 435 -13.90 -1.58 -13.03
CA LEU A 435 -12.96 -2.43 -12.28
C LEU A 435 -13.46 -3.86 -12.07
N TRP A 436 -14.77 -4.14 -12.16
CA TRP A 436 -15.29 -5.49 -11.93
C TRP A 436 -14.93 -6.44 -13.10
N MET A 437 -14.40 -7.63 -12.79
CA MET A 437 -14.08 -8.68 -13.76
C MET A 437 -15.01 -9.89 -13.59
N PRO A 438 -16.14 -9.95 -14.33
CA PRO A 438 -17.12 -11.04 -14.19
C PRO A 438 -16.53 -12.44 -14.34
N GLU A 439 -15.54 -12.60 -15.21
CA GLU A 439 -14.86 -13.87 -15.50
C GLU A 439 -13.94 -14.33 -14.36
N LYS A 440 -13.43 -13.40 -13.55
CA LYS A 440 -12.58 -13.71 -12.39
C LYS A 440 -13.37 -13.76 -11.08
N GLY A 441 -14.51 -13.08 -11.01
CA GLY A 441 -15.34 -13.00 -9.81
C GLY A 441 -14.81 -12.04 -8.75
N TYR A 442 -13.94 -11.09 -9.12
CA TYR A 442 -13.39 -10.05 -8.27
C TYR A 442 -13.05 -8.79 -9.10
N TYR A 443 -12.66 -7.69 -8.45
CA TYR A 443 -12.26 -6.44 -9.09
C TYR A 443 -10.75 -6.42 -9.44
N GLY A 444 -10.37 -5.77 -10.53
CA GLY A 444 -8.96 -5.51 -10.83
C GLY A 444 -8.39 -4.42 -9.93
N GLU A 445 -7.09 -4.50 -9.64
CA GLU A 445 -6.39 -3.61 -8.70
C GLU A 445 -6.45 -2.13 -9.13
N TYR A 446 -6.24 -1.84 -10.42
CA TYR A 446 -6.33 -0.47 -10.95
C TYR A 446 -6.36 -0.40 -12.48
N LEU A 447 -6.90 0.71 -13.00
CA LEU A 447 -6.64 1.17 -14.36
C LEU A 447 -5.35 2.00 -14.40
N TYR A 448 -4.48 1.74 -15.37
CA TYR A 448 -3.25 2.51 -15.67
C TYR A 448 -3.15 2.74 -17.17
N ASN A 449 -2.06 3.32 -17.70
CA ASN A 449 -1.84 3.61 -19.13
C ASN A 449 -2.33 5.00 -19.61
N SER A 450 -2.28 6.02 -18.74
CA SER A 450 -2.50 7.44 -19.04
C SER A 450 -3.79 7.74 -19.83
N ILE A 451 -3.70 8.12 -21.11
CA ILE A 451 -4.83 8.62 -21.92
C ILE A 451 -5.86 7.52 -22.20
N TYR A 452 -5.39 6.31 -22.53
CA TYR A 452 -6.25 5.17 -22.84
C TYR A 452 -6.03 4.03 -21.84
N PRO A 453 -6.69 4.11 -20.68
CA PRO A 453 -6.38 3.20 -19.60
C PRO A 453 -6.75 1.74 -19.92
N ILE A 454 -5.97 0.81 -19.38
CA ILE A 454 -6.20 -0.63 -19.38
C ILE A 454 -6.24 -1.15 -17.94
N LEU A 455 -7.03 -2.20 -17.71
CA LEU A 455 -7.20 -2.81 -16.39
C LEU A 455 -6.04 -3.75 -16.08
N SER A 456 -5.36 -3.50 -14.96
CA SER A 456 -4.55 -4.55 -14.34
C SER A 456 -5.48 -5.53 -13.63
N SER A 457 -5.34 -6.81 -13.95
CA SER A 457 -6.23 -7.87 -13.46
C SER A 457 -5.76 -8.55 -12.18
N GLY A 458 -4.69 -8.01 -11.56
CA GLY A 458 -4.28 -8.36 -10.19
C GLY A 458 -5.33 -7.93 -9.17
N ALA A 459 -5.24 -8.45 -7.95
CA ALA A 459 -6.13 -8.14 -6.84
C ALA A 459 -5.40 -7.28 -5.79
N ASP A 460 -6.07 -6.21 -5.33
CA ASP A 460 -5.77 -5.46 -4.10
C ASP A 460 -6.72 -5.96 -3.01
N ASN A 461 -6.23 -6.81 -2.10
CA ASN A 461 -7.09 -7.52 -1.16
C ASN A 461 -7.64 -6.63 -0.04
N LEU A 462 -7.02 -5.47 0.22
CA LEU A 462 -7.64 -4.46 1.07
C LEU A 462 -8.82 -3.84 0.32
N GLY A 463 -8.59 -3.33 -0.90
CA GLY A 463 -9.65 -2.77 -1.76
C GLY A 463 -10.85 -3.70 -1.94
N GLU A 464 -10.59 -4.99 -2.13
CA GLU A 464 -11.62 -6.04 -2.21
C GLU A 464 -12.43 -6.16 -0.91
N SER A 465 -11.76 -6.27 0.23
CA SER A 465 -12.40 -6.32 1.55
C SER A 465 -13.25 -5.07 1.80
N LEU A 466 -12.71 -3.90 1.48
CA LEU A 466 -13.41 -2.62 1.63
C LEU A 466 -14.63 -2.53 0.71
N SER A 467 -14.56 -3.08 -0.52
CA SER A 467 -15.69 -3.08 -1.46
C SER A 467 -16.88 -3.86 -0.88
N ILE A 468 -16.62 -4.96 -0.17
CA ILE A 468 -17.62 -5.76 0.53
C ILE A 468 -18.15 -5.00 1.74
N LEU A 469 -17.28 -4.48 2.60
CA LEU A 469 -17.66 -3.83 3.86
C LEU A 469 -18.48 -2.55 3.62
N SER A 470 -18.14 -1.76 2.59
CA SER A 470 -18.84 -0.54 2.18
C SER A 470 -20.08 -0.76 1.30
N ASN A 471 -20.36 -2.01 0.91
CA ASN A 471 -21.43 -2.38 -0.03
C ASN A 471 -21.27 -1.77 -1.43
N VAL A 472 -20.03 -1.56 -1.90
CA VAL A 472 -19.76 -1.29 -3.32
C VAL A 472 -20.04 -2.54 -4.14
N ALA A 473 -19.54 -3.69 -3.66
CA ALA A 473 -19.90 -5.01 -4.15
C ALA A 473 -21.33 -5.36 -3.75
N SER A 474 -22.10 -5.90 -4.68
CA SER A 474 -23.38 -6.55 -4.38
C SER A 474 -23.16 -7.81 -3.53
N SER A 475 -24.21 -8.31 -2.87
CA SER A 475 -24.11 -9.54 -2.06
C SER A 475 -23.65 -10.76 -2.87
N GLN A 476 -23.94 -10.81 -4.17
CA GLN A 476 -23.46 -11.88 -5.07
C GLN A 476 -21.97 -11.71 -5.38
N GLN A 477 -21.56 -10.50 -5.79
CA GLN A 477 -20.15 -10.19 -6.04
C GLN A 477 -19.30 -10.44 -4.78
N ALA A 478 -19.78 -10.03 -3.60
CA ALA A 478 -19.10 -10.24 -2.34
C ALA A 478 -18.80 -11.73 -2.05
N LYS A 479 -19.76 -12.62 -2.32
CA LYS A 479 -19.54 -14.07 -2.19
C LYS A 479 -18.52 -14.58 -3.19
N GLN A 480 -18.57 -14.09 -4.43
CA GLN A 480 -17.59 -14.45 -5.47
C GLN A 480 -16.18 -14.01 -5.10
N ILE A 481 -15.99 -12.78 -4.61
CA ILE A 481 -14.70 -12.24 -4.19
C ILE A 481 -14.04 -13.18 -3.17
N ILE A 482 -14.76 -13.51 -2.09
CA ILE A 482 -14.22 -14.36 -1.01
C ILE A 482 -13.89 -15.77 -1.48
N SER A 483 -14.64 -16.33 -2.45
CA SER A 483 -14.41 -17.70 -2.92
C SER A 483 -13.39 -17.82 -4.05
N HIS A 484 -13.22 -16.79 -4.89
CA HIS A 484 -12.39 -16.86 -6.10
C HIS A 484 -10.99 -16.25 -5.93
N ILE A 485 -10.82 -15.25 -5.06
CA ILE A 485 -9.50 -14.65 -4.85
C ILE A 485 -8.54 -15.67 -4.25
N PRO A 486 -7.36 -15.85 -4.86
CA PRO A 486 -6.28 -16.63 -4.28
C PRO A 486 -5.82 -16.12 -2.92
N ILE A 487 -5.74 -17.04 -1.96
CA ILE A 487 -5.12 -16.81 -0.66
C ILE A 487 -4.09 -17.91 -0.39
N THR A 488 -3.07 -17.60 0.40
CA THR A 488 -2.00 -18.57 0.69
C THR A 488 -2.31 -19.43 1.90
N GLU A 489 -1.48 -20.45 2.14
CA GLU A 489 -1.56 -21.22 3.37
C GLU A 489 -1.45 -20.34 4.62
N PHE A 490 -0.60 -19.33 4.58
CA PHE A 490 -0.33 -18.42 5.70
C PHE A 490 -1.34 -17.28 5.84
N GLY A 491 -2.15 -16.98 4.82
CA GLY A 491 -3.16 -15.90 4.87
C GLY A 491 -3.43 -15.23 3.53
N THR A 492 -4.27 -14.20 3.57
CA THR A 492 -4.60 -13.33 2.44
C THR A 492 -3.43 -12.38 2.16
N THR A 493 -2.88 -12.42 0.95
CA THR A 493 -1.79 -11.52 0.55
C THR A 493 -2.26 -10.09 0.44
N SER A 494 -1.36 -9.12 0.47
CA SER A 494 -1.67 -7.73 0.16
C SER A 494 -2.12 -7.54 -1.29
N ILE A 495 -1.36 -8.13 -2.23
CA ILE A 495 -1.67 -8.18 -3.66
C ILE A 495 -1.52 -9.61 -4.20
N PHE A 496 -2.23 -9.94 -5.28
CA PHE A 496 -2.05 -11.22 -5.98
C PHE A 496 -2.32 -11.10 -7.49
N PRO A 497 -1.55 -11.74 -8.39
CA PRO A 497 -0.30 -12.47 -8.13
C PRO A 497 0.86 -11.55 -7.72
N GLN A 498 2.02 -12.13 -7.42
CA GLN A 498 3.20 -11.37 -7.02
C GLN A 498 4.03 -10.88 -8.19
N LEU A 499 4.75 -9.77 -7.99
CA LEU A 499 5.79 -9.31 -8.90
C LEU A 499 7.07 -10.14 -8.68
N ASN A 500 7.75 -10.51 -9.77
CA ASN A 500 8.98 -11.30 -9.72
C ASN A 500 10.21 -10.42 -9.39
N LYS A 501 11.23 -11.00 -8.76
CA LYS A 501 12.51 -10.32 -8.42
C LYS A 501 12.36 -9.06 -7.55
N ILE A 502 11.32 -9.02 -6.69
CA ILE A 502 11.08 -7.92 -5.75
C ILE A 502 11.16 -8.48 -4.33
N LYS A 503 12.00 -7.88 -3.48
CA LYS A 503 12.12 -8.26 -2.07
C LYS A 503 10.77 -8.03 -1.37
N PRO A 504 10.28 -8.98 -0.54
CA PRO A 504 8.97 -8.84 0.09
C PRO A 504 8.81 -7.56 0.90
N TYR A 505 7.66 -6.89 0.77
CA TYR A 505 7.21 -5.84 1.69
C TYR A 505 5.70 -5.64 1.55
N HIS A 506 5.26 -5.02 0.46
CA HIS A 506 3.85 -5.04 0.03
C HIS A 506 3.62 -6.22 -0.92
N ASN A 507 4.59 -6.50 -1.81
CA ASN A 507 4.60 -7.71 -2.63
C ASN A 507 5.04 -8.93 -1.78
N ASN A 508 4.48 -10.11 -2.06
CA ASN A 508 4.76 -11.36 -1.33
C ASN A 508 4.63 -11.20 0.20
N ALA A 509 3.60 -10.49 0.64
CA ALA A 509 3.39 -10.19 2.05
C ALA A 509 1.95 -10.41 2.48
N ILE A 510 1.80 -10.75 3.76
CA ILE A 510 0.53 -10.76 4.48
C ILE A 510 0.64 -9.73 5.59
N TRP A 511 -0.20 -8.71 5.49
CA TRP A 511 -0.35 -7.68 6.51
C TRP A 511 -1.52 -8.06 7.43
N PRO A 512 -1.31 -8.24 8.74
CA PRO A 512 -2.36 -8.70 9.67
C PRO A 512 -3.61 -7.82 9.66
N PHE A 513 -3.50 -6.52 9.42
CA PHE A 513 -4.68 -5.66 9.33
C PHE A 513 -5.51 -5.92 8.06
N VAL A 514 -4.88 -6.24 6.93
CA VAL A 514 -5.57 -6.63 5.69
C VAL A 514 -6.29 -7.95 5.93
N GLN A 515 -5.62 -8.90 6.59
CA GLN A 515 -6.23 -10.16 7.02
C GLN A 515 -7.44 -9.92 7.95
N ALA A 516 -7.37 -8.95 8.86
CA ALA A 516 -8.48 -8.60 9.74
C ALA A 516 -9.68 -8.05 8.94
N PHE A 517 -9.47 -7.14 7.98
CA PHE A 517 -10.54 -6.68 7.09
C PHE A 517 -11.11 -7.80 6.22
N TRP A 518 -10.26 -8.70 5.71
CA TRP A 518 -10.68 -9.90 4.99
C TRP A 518 -11.58 -10.79 5.84
N ASN A 519 -11.23 -11.01 7.12
CA ASN A 519 -12.04 -11.79 8.04
C ASN A 519 -13.42 -11.16 8.27
N LEU A 520 -13.49 -9.83 8.42
CA LEU A 520 -14.76 -9.12 8.56
C LEU A 520 -15.60 -9.19 7.28
N ALA A 521 -14.97 -9.08 6.10
CA ALA A 521 -15.63 -9.24 4.82
C ALA A 521 -16.17 -10.67 4.61
N ALA A 522 -15.37 -11.70 4.95
CA ALA A 522 -15.77 -13.10 4.92
C ALA A 522 -16.91 -13.42 5.89
N ALA A 523 -16.90 -12.83 7.10
CA ALA A 523 -18.00 -12.99 8.04
C ALA A 523 -19.30 -12.36 7.50
N LYS A 524 -19.21 -11.20 6.84
CA LYS A 524 -20.35 -10.53 6.19
C LYS A 524 -20.94 -11.35 5.04
N THR A 525 -20.15 -12.19 4.37
CA THR A 525 -20.60 -13.12 3.32
C THR A 525 -20.95 -14.52 3.85
N GLU A 526 -20.90 -14.69 5.17
CA GLU A 526 -21.18 -15.95 5.87
C GLU A 526 -20.22 -17.09 5.53
N ASN A 527 -18.98 -16.80 5.11
CA ASN A 527 -17.97 -17.80 4.77
C ASN A 527 -17.10 -18.16 6.00
N GLU A 528 -17.56 -19.12 6.81
CA GLU A 528 -16.83 -19.59 8.01
C GLU A 528 -15.45 -20.15 7.67
N THR A 529 -15.29 -20.84 6.53
CA THR A 529 -14.01 -21.42 6.10
C THR A 529 -12.93 -20.33 5.95
N ALA A 530 -13.27 -19.22 5.28
CA ALA A 530 -12.38 -18.08 5.14
C ALA A 530 -12.06 -17.41 6.48
N VAL A 531 -13.08 -17.21 7.33
CA VAL A 531 -12.90 -16.62 8.67
C VAL A 531 -11.96 -17.45 9.53
N VAL A 532 -12.16 -18.77 9.63
CA VAL A 532 -11.33 -19.64 10.47
C VAL A 532 -9.89 -19.67 10.00
N LYS A 533 -9.66 -19.72 8.68
CA LYS A 533 -8.31 -19.66 8.10
C LYS A 533 -7.61 -18.34 8.42
N GLY A 534 -8.30 -17.21 8.26
CA GLY A 534 -7.73 -15.91 8.56
C GLY A 534 -7.50 -15.66 10.04
N LEU A 535 -8.34 -16.21 10.93
CA LEU A 535 -8.05 -16.24 12.38
C LEU A 535 -6.82 -17.08 12.68
N GLY A 536 -6.68 -18.24 12.03
CA GLY A 536 -5.49 -19.08 12.11
C GLY A 536 -4.21 -18.31 11.75
N SER A 537 -4.25 -17.55 10.65
CA SER A 537 -3.16 -16.68 10.19
C SER A 537 -2.74 -15.65 11.25
N LEU A 538 -3.70 -14.87 11.76
CA LEU A 538 -3.45 -13.83 12.77
C LEU A 538 -2.87 -14.41 14.07
N TYR A 539 -3.50 -15.47 14.58
CA TYR A 539 -3.10 -16.08 15.85
C TYR A 539 -1.75 -16.79 15.75
N ARG A 540 -1.49 -17.43 14.61
CA ARG A 540 -0.19 -18.04 14.34
C ARG A 540 0.93 -17.01 14.34
N ALA A 541 0.79 -15.93 13.56
CA ALA A 541 1.82 -14.91 13.46
C ALA A 541 2.11 -14.25 14.81
N ALA A 542 1.10 -13.71 15.48
CA ALA A 542 1.29 -12.99 16.74
C ALA A 542 1.85 -13.90 17.86
N ALA A 543 1.43 -15.16 17.94
CA ALA A 543 1.93 -16.08 18.96
C ALA A 543 3.37 -16.52 18.71
N LEU A 544 3.73 -16.90 17.47
CA LEU A 544 5.09 -17.33 17.15
C LEU A 544 6.09 -16.16 17.23
N PHE A 545 5.67 -14.95 16.88
CA PHE A 545 6.56 -13.79 16.88
C PHE A 545 6.57 -13.06 18.23
N THR A 546 5.69 -13.43 19.15
CA THR A 546 5.51 -12.79 20.47
C THR A 546 5.33 -11.27 20.38
N THR A 547 4.75 -10.79 19.28
CA THR A 547 4.42 -9.38 19.03
C THR A 547 3.46 -9.27 17.83
N HIS A 548 2.68 -8.20 17.76
CA HIS A 548 1.92 -7.87 16.54
C HIS A 548 2.84 -7.18 15.51
N LYS A 549 3.53 -7.99 14.70
CA LYS A 549 4.35 -7.54 13.57
C LYS A 549 3.54 -6.76 12.53
N GLU A 550 4.21 -5.86 11.81
CA GLU A 550 3.64 -5.14 10.66
C GLU A 550 3.23 -6.07 9.53
N LEU A 551 4.07 -7.05 9.19
CA LEU A 551 3.81 -8.05 8.16
C LEU A 551 4.60 -9.34 8.36
N PHE A 552 4.28 -10.36 7.56
CA PHE A 552 5.11 -11.54 7.34
C PHE A 552 5.06 -11.97 5.87
N VAL A 553 6.07 -12.71 5.43
CA VAL A 553 6.24 -13.12 4.04
C VAL A 553 5.19 -14.16 3.66
N ALA A 554 4.51 -13.96 2.52
CA ALA A 554 3.37 -14.80 2.15
C ALA A 554 3.77 -16.20 1.67
N SER A 555 4.98 -16.35 1.12
CA SER A 555 5.49 -17.63 0.60
C SER A 555 5.90 -18.63 1.67
N ASP A 556 6.35 -18.17 2.85
CA ASP A 556 6.94 -19.04 3.88
C ASP A 556 6.46 -18.74 5.31
N GLY A 557 5.74 -17.63 5.50
CA GLY A 557 5.21 -17.21 6.78
C GLY A 557 6.25 -16.65 7.76
N ASP A 558 7.49 -16.40 7.38
CA ASP A 558 8.50 -15.81 8.28
C ASP A 558 8.33 -14.28 8.38
N TYR A 559 8.71 -13.71 9.53
CA TYR A 559 8.72 -12.25 9.73
C TYR A 559 10.01 -11.61 9.21
N LYS A 560 11.09 -12.39 9.07
CA LYS A 560 12.32 -11.95 8.40
C LYS A 560 12.28 -12.28 6.91
N GLY A 561 13.04 -11.52 6.12
CA GLY A 561 13.08 -11.63 4.66
C GLY A 561 12.40 -10.46 3.94
N SER A 562 11.65 -9.62 4.66
CA SER A 562 11.07 -8.39 4.11
C SER A 562 12.09 -7.25 4.01
N ALA A 563 11.77 -6.22 3.22
CA ALA A 563 12.58 -5.00 3.10
C ALA A 563 12.63 -4.22 4.41
N VAL A 564 11.48 -4.08 5.08
CA VAL A 564 11.31 -3.49 6.40
C VAL A 564 10.20 -4.23 7.16
N ASN A 565 10.21 -4.15 8.48
CA ASN A 565 9.17 -4.68 9.36
C ASN A 565 9.24 -3.96 10.72
N SER A 566 8.12 -3.81 11.41
CA SER A 566 8.04 -3.22 12.75
C SER A 566 7.34 -4.15 13.74
N ASP A 567 7.84 -4.17 14.97
CA ASP A 567 7.12 -4.71 16.13
C ASP A 567 6.04 -3.73 16.58
N LYS A 568 5.10 -4.26 17.38
CA LYS A 568 4.03 -3.47 18.02
C LYS A 568 3.28 -2.61 17.00
N MET A 569 2.99 -3.15 15.81
CA MET A 569 2.39 -2.36 14.75
C MET A 569 0.93 -2.06 15.07
N LEU A 570 0.57 -0.77 15.05
CA LEU A 570 -0.74 -0.26 15.48
C LEU A 570 -1.90 -0.90 14.73
N TRP A 571 -1.74 -1.15 13.42
CA TRP A 571 -2.80 -1.73 12.60
C TRP A 571 -2.99 -3.21 12.93
N SER A 572 -1.88 -3.92 13.16
CA SER A 572 -1.87 -5.37 13.43
C SER A 572 -2.47 -5.68 14.79
N LEU A 573 -2.09 -4.94 15.84
CA LEU A 573 -2.72 -5.07 17.16
C LEU A 573 -4.21 -4.68 17.11
N SER A 574 -4.56 -3.66 16.32
CA SER A 574 -5.97 -3.23 16.15
C SER A 574 -6.78 -4.29 15.42
N GLY A 575 -6.18 -4.95 14.42
CA GLY A 575 -6.76 -6.07 13.70
C GLY A 575 -7.06 -7.26 14.60
N ASN A 576 -6.15 -7.59 15.52
CA ASN A 576 -6.38 -8.65 16.51
C ASN A 576 -7.54 -8.29 17.46
N ILE A 577 -7.54 -7.08 18.03
CA ILE A 577 -8.61 -6.61 18.91
C ILE A 577 -9.97 -6.63 18.18
N ALA A 578 -10.01 -6.22 16.91
CA ALA A 578 -11.25 -6.22 16.11
C ALA A 578 -11.89 -7.60 15.98
N MET A 579 -11.12 -8.70 16.05
CA MET A 579 -11.69 -10.07 16.03
C MET A 579 -12.57 -10.34 17.26
N ILE A 580 -12.28 -9.69 18.40
CA ILE A 580 -13.12 -9.81 19.59
C ILE A 580 -14.40 -8.98 19.41
N TYR A 581 -14.26 -7.69 19.14
CA TYR A 581 -15.40 -6.77 19.20
C TYR A 581 -16.27 -6.82 17.94
N ARG A 582 -15.65 -6.75 16.75
CA ARG A 582 -16.37 -6.66 15.48
C ARG A 582 -16.75 -8.01 14.89
N LEU A 583 -15.93 -9.05 15.11
CA LEU A 583 -16.24 -10.40 14.64
C LEU A 583 -17.04 -11.19 15.70
N TYR A 584 -16.46 -11.44 16.88
CA TYR A 584 -17.11 -12.31 17.86
C TYR A 584 -18.37 -11.71 18.48
N PHE A 585 -18.30 -10.49 19.01
CA PHE A 585 -19.49 -9.81 19.52
C PHE A 585 -20.31 -9.12 18.42
N GLY A 586 -19.75 -8.96 17.22
CA GLY A 586 -20.47 -8.41 16.09
C GLY A 586 -20.87 -6.95 16.25
N MET A 587 -20.08 -6.17 16.99
CA MET A 587 -20.43 -4.80 17.36
C MET A 587 -20.33 -3.87 16.15
N ASN A 588 -21.49 -3.45 15.65
CA ASN A 588 -21.64 -2.44 14.62
C ASN A 588 -22.16 -1.17 15.26
N PHE A 589 -21.30 -0.16 15.38
CA PHE A 589 -21.68 1.15 15.90
C PHE A 589 -22.51 1.90 14.86
N GLU A 590 -23.65 2.44 15.29
CA GLU A 590 -24.61 3.26 14.55
C GLU A 590 -24.76 4.60 15.29
N PRO A 591 -25.23 5.69 14.63
CA PRO A 591 -25.41 6.98 15.31
C PRO A 591 -26.29 6.92 16.58
N ASP A 592 -27.24 5.99 16.61
CA ASP A 592 -28.26 5.80 17.65
C ASP A 592 -27.98 4.61 18.59
N GLY A 593 -26.89 3.85 18.42
CA GLY A 593 -26.57 2.72 19.29
C GLY A 593 -25.54 1.74 18.76
N ILE A 594 -25.55 0.53 19.32
CA ILE A 594 -24.72 -0.60 18.89
C ILE A 594 -25.64 -1.73 18.44
N ARG A 595 -25.50 -2.16 17.20
CA ARG A 595 -26.16 -3.35 16.67
C ARG A 595 -25.22 -4.55 16.75
N PHE A 596 -25.71 -5.65 17.30
CA PHE A 596 -24.93 -6.88 17.49
C PHE A 596 -25.24 -7.89 16.37
N LYS A 597 -24.20 -8.28 15.63
CA LYS A 597 -24.25 -9.31 14.57
C LYS A 597 -23.06 -10.29 14.73
N PRO A 598 -23.01 -11.05 15.84
CA PRO A 598 -21.89 -11.89 16.20
C PRO A 598 -21.65 -12.97 15.14
N PHE A 599 -20.38 -13.30 14.92
CA PHE A 599 -19.95 -14.42 14.10
C PHE A 599 -18.92 -15.24 14.88
N ILE A 600 -19.34 -16.40 15.38
CA ILE A 600 -18.49 -17.27 16.19
C ILE A 600 -18.27 -18.57 15.45
N PRO A 601 -17.04 -18.85 14.97
CA PRO A 601 -16.76 -20.11 14.34
C PRO A 601 -17.03 -21.30 15.26
N SER A 602 -17.52 -22.40 14.69
CA SER A 602 -17.83 -23.63 15.43
C SER A 602 -16.64 -24.20 16.23
N CYS A 603 -15.41 -23.98 15.77
CA CYS A 603 -14.17 -24.41 16.44
C CYS A 603 -13.78 -23.55 17.66
N ILE A 604 -14.40 -22.38 17.87
CA ILE A 604 -14.10 -21.44 18.96
C ILE A 604 -15.31 -21.38 19.91
N ASN A 605 -15.76 -22.55 20.37
CA ASN A 605 -16.89 -22.68 21.28
C ASN A 605 -16.60 -22.18 22.70
N GLY A 606 -17.61 -22.22 23.56
CA GLY A 606 -17.49 -21.74 24.94
C GLY A 606 -17.87 -20.27 25.11
N GLU A 607 -17.97 -19.87 26.38
CA GLU A 607 -18.41 -18.54 26.77
C GLU A 607 -17.31 -17.50 26.56
N LYS A 608 -17.72 -16.29 26.15
CA LYS A 608 -16.87 -15.12 25.97
C LYS A 608 -17.43 -13.97 26.78
N GLN A 609 -16.58 -13.23 27.46
CA GLN A 609 -16.98 -12.10 28.28
C GLN A 609 -16.14 -10.87 27.97
N ILE A 610 -16.78 -9.70 27.94
CA ILE A 610 -16.12 -8.40 27.98
C ILE A 610 -16.63 -7.67 29.22
N GLN A 611 -15.71 -7.18 30.05
CA GLN A 611 -16.04 -6.43 31.25
C GLN A 611 -15.57 -4.99 31.13
N LYS A 612 -16.39 -4.06 31.66
CA LYS A 612 -16.09 -2.62 31.71
C LYS A 612 -15.83 -1.99 30.33
N PHE A 613 -16.60 -2.37 29.33
CA PHE A 613 -16.55 -1.70 28.04
C PHE A 613 -17.27 -0.34 28.14
N LEU A 614 -16.55 0.75 27.89
CA LEU A 614 -17.11 2.10 27.94
C LEU A 614 -17.76 2.43 26.60
N TYR A 615 -19.00 2.94 26.65
CA TYR A 615 -19.72 3.42 25.48
C TYR A 615 -20.58 4.60 25.86
N ARG A 616 -20.18 5.80 25.43
CA ARG A 616 -20.78 7.07 25.87
C ARG A 616 -20.87 7.10 27.40
N ASP A 617 -22.05 7.39 27.95
CA ASP A 617 -22.30 7.43 29.39
C ASP A 617 -22.61 6.06 30.02
N ALA A 618 -22.41 4.96 29.27
CA ALA A 618 -22.67 3.59 29.72
C ALA A 618 -21.38 2.78 29.93
N ILE A 619 -21.48 1.83 30.86
CA ILE A 619 -20.47 0.79 31.11
C ILE A 619 -21.11 -0.57 30.86
N LEU A 620 -20.65 -1.26 29.83
CA LEU A 620 -21.22 -2.53 29.38
C LEU A 620 -20.42 -3.73 29.93
N TYR A 621 -21.17 -4.74 30.36
CA TYR A 621 -20.68 -6.07 30.73
C TYR A 621 -21.33 -7.07 29.80
N LEU A 622 -20.59 -7.53 28.80
CA LEU A 622 -21.09 -8.39 27.75
C LEU A 622 -20.75 -9.85 28.05
N LYS A 623 -21.73 -10.73 27.87
CA LYS A 623 -21.58 -12.17 27.94
C LYS A 623 -22.16 -12.77 26.66
N LEU A 624 -21.35 -13.56 25.96
CA LEU A 624 -21.73 -14.25 24.74
C LEU A 624 -21.56 -15.76 24.91
N SER A 625 -22.57 -16.53 24.51
CA SER A 625 -22.54 -18.00 24.56
C SER A 625 -23.09 -18.62 23.27
N GLY A 626 -22.48 -19.71 22.83
CA GLY A 626 -22.85 -20.45 21.63
C GLY A 626 -21.98 -20.12 20.41
N THR A 627 -22.26 -20.78 19.28
CA THR A 627 -21.56 -20.60 18.00
C THR A 627 -22.51 -20.23 16.86
N GLY A 628 -21.97 -19.91 15.69
CA GLY A 628 -22.73 -19.51 14.50
C GLY A 628 -22.91 -18.00 14.41
N ASN A 629 -23.93 -17.58 13.68
CA ASN A 629 -24.20 -16.17 13.36
C ASN A 629 -25.66 -15.73 13.62
N LYS A 630 -26.48 -16.59 14.25
CA LYS A 630 -27.86 -16.28 14.60
C LYS A 630 -28.03 -16.12 16.11
N ILE A 631 -28.58 -15.00 16.54
CA ILE A 631 -28.93 -14.74 17.94
C ILE A 631 -30.31 -15.35 18.25
N THR A 632 -30.41 -16.14 19.32
CA THR A 632 -31.68 -16.65 19.86
C THR A 632 -32.20 -15.81 21.01
N GLU A 633 -31.30 -15.31 21.86
CA GLU A 633 -31.66 -14.42 22.97
C GLU A 633 -30.70 -13.24 23.03
N PHE A 634 -31.27 -12.04 23.15
CA PHE A 634 -30.55 -10.83 23.47
C PHE A 634 -31.20 -10.18 24.69
N ARG A 635 -30.45 -10.00 25.78
CA ARG A 635 -30.96 -9.43 27.02
C ARG A 635 -30.16 -8.22 27.43
N ILE A 636 -30.86 -7.19 27.88
CA ILE A 636 -30.29 -6.03 28.58
C ILE A 636 -30.80 -6.09 30.02
N ASN A 637 -29.88 -6.17 30.98
CA ASN A 637 -30.19 -6.27 32.40
C ASN A 637 -31.19 -7.41 32.72
N GLY A 638 -31.02 -8.57 32.07
CA GLY A 638 -31.85 -9.77 32.22
C GLY A 638 -33.17 -9.75 31.43
N LYS A 639 -33.60 -8.58 30.94
CA LYS A 639 -34.83 -8.44 30.14
C LYS A 639 -34.54 -8.73 28.67
N LEU A 640 -35.32 -9.65 28.08
CA LEU A 640 -35.28 -9.95 26.65
C LEU A 640 -35.69 -8.71 25.84
N THR A 641 -34.97 -8.42 24.77
CA THR A 641 -35.32 -7.37 23.80
C THR A 641 -35.85 -7.98 22.51
N SER A 642 -36.58 -7.18 21.72
CA SER A 642 -37.08 -7.60 20.41
C SER A 642 -35.99 -7.61 19.33
N GLU A 643 -34.97 -6.77 19.49
CA GLU A 643 -33.87 -6.60 18.53
C GLU A 643 -32.51 -6.66 19.26
N PRO A 644 -31.46 -7.20 18.63
CA PRO A 644 -30.11 -7.23 19.20
C PRO A 644 -29.41 -5.87 19.07
N PHE A 645 -29.93 -4.89 19.81
CA PHE A 645 -29.53 -3.50 19.73
C PHE A 645 -29.42 -2.87 21.12
N PHE A 646 -28.32 -2.16 21.38
CA PHE A 646 -28.12 -1.35 22.58
C PHE A 646 -28.30 0.14 22.23
N PRO A 647 -29.38 0.81 22.71
CA PRO A 647 -29.61 2.22 22.44
C PRO A 647 -28.56 3.14 23.06
N ALA A 648 -28.16 4.18 22.33
CA ALA A 648 -27.09 5.07 22.75
C ALA A 648 -27.44 6.09 23.84
N ASN A 649 -28.72 6.20 24.19
CA ASN A 649 -29.20 7.09 25.26
C ASN A 649 -29.25 6.40 26.64
N LEU A 650 -28.92 5.10 26.71
CA LEU A 650 -28.79 4.39 27.98
C LEU A 650 -27.51 4.81 28.70
N THR A 651 -27.59 4.98 30.01
CA THR A 651 -26.49 5.46 30.85
C THR A 651 -26.28 4.55 32.06
N GLY A 652 -25.08 4.58 32.64
CA GLY A 652 -24.73 3.76 33.79
C GLY A 652 -24.35 2.32 33.42
N LYS A 653 -24.45 1.40 34.37
CA LYS A 653 -23.95 0.03 34.22
C LYS A 653 -25.02 -0.88 33.60
N HIS A 654 -24.67 -1.57 32.51
CA HIS A 654 -25.56 -2.50 31.83
C HIS A 654 -24.92 -3.86 31.62
N LYS A 655 -25.70 -4.92 31.85
CA LYS A 655 -25.34 -6.30 31.49
C LYS A 655 -26.01 -6.65 30.17
N ILE A 656 -25.22 -7.07 29.18
CA ILE A 656 -25.70 -7.57 27.89
C ILE A 656 -25.41 -9.06 27.82
N GLU A 657 -26.43 -9.85 27.55
CA GLU A 657 -26.30 -11.30 27.37
C GLU A 657 -26.77 -11.67 25.96
N ILE A 658 -25.90 -12.37 25.23
CA ILE A 658 -26.12 -12.80 23.85
C ILE A 658 -26.01 -14.32 23.80
N VAL A 659 -27.09 -14.98 23.39
CA VAL A 659 -27.13 -16.43 23.18
C VAL A 659 -27.27 -16.71 21.69
N LEU A 660 -26.37 -17.53 21.14
CA LEU A 660 -26.40 -17.93 19.74
C LEU A 660 -27.11 -19.27 19.55
N ALA A 661 -27.67 -19.45 18.36
CA ALA A 661 -28.43 -20.62 17.98
C ALA A 661 -27.61 -21.91 17.86
N ASN A 662 -26.27 -21.83 17.91
CA ASN A 662 -25.37 -22.93 17.53
C ASN A 662 -25.65 -23.43 16.11
N ASN A 663 -26.08 -22.52 15.23
CA ASN A 663 -26.40 -22.88 13.85
C ASN A 663 -25.13 -23.21 13.09
N LYS A 664 -25.18 -24.28 12.29
CA LYS A 664 -24.11 -24.60 11.36
C LYS A 664 -24.13 -23.60 10.21
N ILE A 665 -22.98 -23.00 9.94
CA ILE A 665 -22.77 -22.17 8.76
C ILE A 665 -22.43 -23.12 7.60
N PRO A 666 -23.13 -23.06 6.46
CA PRO A 666 -22.84 -23.92 5.32
C PRO A 666 -21.38 -23.77 4.88
N TYR A 667 -20.76 -24.89 4.51
CA TYR A 667 -19.43 -24.86 3.93
C TYR A 667 -19.46 -24.02 2.66
N GLN A 668 -18.48 -23.13 2.53
CA GLN A 668 -18.22 -22.35 1.33
C GLN A 668 -16.75 -22.54 0.96
N GLU A 669 -16.49 -22.54 -0.35
CA GLU A 669 -15.15 -22.71 -0.89
C GLU A 669 -14.28 -21.48 -0.64
N VAL A 670 -12.97 -21.72 -0.61
CA VAL A 670 -11.91 -20.71 -0.55
C VAL A 670 -10.81 -21.15 -1.50
N ASN A 671 -10.27 -20.22 -2.29
CA ASN A 671 -9.22 -20.51 -3.25
C ASN A 671 -7.84 -20.48 -2.58
N VAL A 672 -7.47 -21.57 -1.90
CA VAL A 672 -6.15 -21.69 -1.26
C VAL A 672 -5.14 -22.23 -2.25
N GLN A 673 -4.07 -21.48 -2.49
CA GLN A 673 -2.97 -21.89 -3.36
C GLN A 673 -1.63 -21.28 -2.92
N ASN A 674 -0.52 -21.72 -3.51
CA ASN A 674 0.77 -21.08 -3.30
C ASN A 674 0.77 -19.67 -3.91
N ILE A 675 1.75 -18.86 -3.53
CA ILE A 675 2.00 -17.63 -4.29
C ILE A 675 2.31 -17.97 -5.74
N GLU A 676 1.87 -17.10 -6.65
CA GLU A 676 2.15 -17.20 -8.07
C GLU A 676 2.68 -15.86 -8.55
N TYR A 677 3.38 -15.87 -9.68
CA TYR A 677 4.04 -14.68 -10.20
C TYR A 677 3.41 -14.21 -11.51
N MET A 678 3.26 -12.90 -11.63
CA MET A 678 2.97 -12.25 -12.90
C MET A 678 4.13 -12.49 -13.89
N PRO A 679 3.85 -12.62 -15.20
CA PRO A 679 4.90 -12.54 -16.21
C PRO A 679 5.60 -11.16 -16.14
N GLU A 680 6.87 -11.12 -16.57
CA GLU A 680 7.63 -9.86 -16.62
C GLU A 680 6.90 -8.82 -17.48
N THR A 681 7.09 -7.55 -17.14
CA THR A 681 6.47 -6.43 -17.87
C THR A 681 6.92 -6.48 -19.33
N THR A 682 6.00 -6.36 -20.30
CA THR A 682 6.36 -6.46 -21.72
C THR A 682 7.29 -5.32 -22.13
N GLU A 683 8.45 -5.64 -22.69
CA GLU A 683 9.30 -4.68 -23.39
C GLU A 683 9.05 -4.82 -24.89
N PHE A 684 8.73 -3.73 -25.58
CA PHE A 684 8.42 -3.77 -26.99
C PHE A 684 8.82 -2.50 -27.72
N SER A 685 9.18 -2.65 -28.99
CA SER A 685 9.50 -1.56 -29.90
C SER A 685 8.51 -1.51 -31.06
N PHE A 686 8.31 -0.30 -31.61
CA PHE A 686 7.41 -0.07 -32.73
C PHE A 686 8.16 0.65 -33.84
N ARG A 687 8.06 0.13 -35.07
CA ARG A 687 8.58 0.75 -36.29
C ARG A 687 7.42 1.37 -37.07
N PRO A 688 7.26 2.71 -37.05
CA PRO A 688 6.11 3.35 -37.67
C PRO A 688 6.04 3.16 -39.19
N ASN A 689 7.19 3.09 -39.87
CA ASN A 689 7.27 3.07 -41.34
C ASN A 689 6.60 1.84 -41.98
N ASP A 690 6.67 0.68 -41.31
CA ASP A 690 6.08 -0.57 -41.79
C ASP A 690 5.14 -1.24 -40.78
N THR A 691 4.77 -0.47 -39.75
CA THR A 691 3.92 -0.83 -38.62
C THR A 691 4.30 -2.13 -37.91
N THR A 692 5.59 -2.47 -37.92
CA THR A 692 6.07 -3.65 -37.21
C THR A 692 6.24 -3.37 -35.73
N VAL A 693 5.66 -4.24 -34.90
CA VAL A 693 5.91 -4.31 -33.47
C VAL A 693 6.81 -5.51 -33.18
N LYS A 694 7.82 -5.33 -32.33
CA LYS A 694 8.67 -6.40 -31.81
C LYS A 694 8.58 -6.43 -30.30
N ILE A 695 8.28 -7.58 -29.73
CA ILE A 695 8.35 -7.83 -28.30
C ILE A 695 9.78 -8.26 -27.99
N GLU A 696 10.54 -7.41 -27.30
CA GLU A 696 11.96 -7.60 -27.06
C GLU A 696 12.23 -8.73 -26.06
N ASN A 697 11.37 -8.89 -25.05
CA ASN A 697 11.44 -9.95 -24.06
C ASN A 697 10.42 -11.08 -24.33
N TYR A 698 10.19 -11.42 -25.61
CA TYR A 698 9.26 -12.47 -25.99
C TYR A 698 9.70 -13.82 -25.41
N THR A 699 8.84 -14.38 -24.57
CA THR A 699 9.05 -15.68 -23.91
C THR A 699 7.90 -16.64 -24.21
N HIS A 700 8.18 -17.80 -24.80
CA HIS A 700 7.22 -18.90 -24.92
C HIS A 700 7.17 -19.70 -23.60
N PRO A 701 5.99 -20.17 -23.12
CA PRO A 701 4.66 -20.18 -23.74
C PRO A 701 3.74 -19.01 -23.37
N ASN A 702 4.27 -17.85 -22.96
CA ASN A 702 3.43 -16.69 -22.65
C ASN A 702 2.68 -16.21 -23.89
N LYS A 703 1.47 -15.70 -23.69
CA LYS A 703 0.63 -15.05 -24.70
C LYS A 703 0.68 -13.54 -24.49
N TYR A 704 0.62 -12.77 -25.57
CA TYR A 704 0.69 -11.32 -25.51
C TYR A 704 -0.58 -10.72 -26.11
N GLU A 705 -1.28 -9.85 -25.41
CA GLU A 705 -2.49 -9.22 -25.91
C GLU A 705 -2.21 -7.79 -26.34
N LEU A 706 -2.55 -7.46 -27.59
CA LEU A 706 -2.37 -6.12 -28.15
C LEU A 706 -3.56 -5.23 -27.76
N TYR A 707 -3.25 -4.06 -27.22
CA TYR A 707 -4.20 -3.00 -26.96
C TYR A 707 -3.86 -1.77 -27.82
N LEU A 708 -4.84 -1.28 -28.57
CA LEU A 708 -4.74 -0.02 -29.29
C LEU A 708 -5.79 0.92 -28.72
N ASN A 709 -5.37 2.07 -28.21
CA ASN A 709 -6.25 3.03 -27.56
C ASN A 709 -7.12 2.37 -26.47
N GLY A 710 -6.51 1.49 -25.67
CA GLY A 710 -7.17 0.80 -24.54
C GLY A 710 -8.14 -0.31 -24.94
N ILE A 711 -8.31 -0.59 -26.24
CA ILE A 711 -9.20 -1.63 -26.76
C ILE A 711 -8.34 -2.85 -27.14
N SER A 712 -8.73 -4.04 -26.69
CA SER A 712 -8.06 -5.29 -27.08
C SER A 712 -8.29 -5.59 -28.57
N HIS A 713 -7.20 -5.90 -29.26
CA HIS A 713 -7.15 -6.36 -30.65
C HIS A 713 -6.75 -7.84 -30.78
N GLY A 714 -6.79 -8.58 -29.66
CA GLY A 714 -6.55 -10.01 -29.63
C GLY A 714 -5.13 -10.43 -29.27
N LYS A 715 -4.94 -11.75 -29.22
CA LYS A 715 -3.70 -12.40 -28.76
C LYS A 715 -2.70 -12.58 -29.89
N ILE A 716 -1.45 -12.28 -29.57
CA ILE A 716 -0.25 -12.40 -30.39
C ILE A 716 0.60 -13.53 -29.81
N ASN A 717 1.03 -14.42 -30.71
CA ASN A 717 1.87 -15.57 -30.36
C ASN A 717 3.25 -15.52 -31.03
N ASN A 718 3.61 -14.41 -31.68
CA ASN A 718 4.88 -14.25 -32.38
C ASN A 718 5.68 -13.11 -31.75
N GLU A 719 7.01 -13.24 -31.70
CA GLU A 719 7.93 -12.19 -31.23
C GLU A 719 7.74 -10.88 -32.03
N MET A 720 7.52 -11.01 -33.34
CA MET A 720 7.36 -9.88 -34.25
C MET A 720 6.09 -10.03 -35.07
N PHE A 721 5.34 -8.94 -35.22
CA PHE A 721 4.09 -8.90 -35.98
C PHE A 721 3.83 -7.50 -36.53
N LYS A 722 2.97 -7.41 -37.54
CA LYS A 722 2.53 -6.13 -38.10
C LYS A 722 1.14 -5.78 -37.62
N ILE A 723 0.95 -4.52 -37.26
CA ILE A 723 -0.38 -3.94 -37.04
C ILE A 723 -0.82 -3.19 -38.29
N TYR A 724 -2.11 -2.87 -38.39
CA TYR A 724 -2.63 -2.08 -39.51
C TYR A 724 -1.98 -0.68 -39.55
N PRO A 725 -1.86 -0.04 -40.73
CA PRO A 725 -1.38 1.33 -40.85
C PRO A 725 -2.13 2.28 -39.92
N LEU A 726 -1.38 3.02 -39.09
CA LEU A 726 -1.95 4.01 -38.18
C LEU A 726 -1.99 5.38 -38.89
N ASN A 727 -3.11 6.11 -38.75
CA ASN A 727 -3.32 7.41 -39.39
C ASN A 727 -3.84 8.50 -38.43
N ALA A 728 -3.96 8.17 -37.15
CA ALA A 728 -4.45 9.05 -36.09
C ALA A 728 -3.70 8.73 -34.79
N PHE A 729 -3.88 9.59 -33.77
CA PHE A 729 -3.32 9.36 -32.43
C PHE A 729 -3.61 7.92 -31.99
N THR A 730 -2.56 7.15 -31.70
CA THR A 730 -2.72 5.77 -31.27
C THR A 730 -1.76 5.45 -30.15
N GLN A 731 -2.30 5.03 -29.01
CA GLN A 731 -1.54 4.44 -27.93
C GLN A 731 -1.48 2.93 -28.10
N VAL A 732 -0.28 2.38 -28.21
CA VAL A 732 0.00 0.96 -28.35
C VAL A 732 0.49 0.42 -27.01
N ALA A 733 -0.18 -0.62 -26.53
CA ALA A 733 0.20 -1.37 -25.34
C ALA A 733 0.12 -2.87 -25.61
N ILE A 734 0.97 -3.64 -24.95
CA ILE A 734 1.00 -5.10 -25.04
C ILE A 734 1.09 -5.71 -23.65
N VAL A 735 0.12 -6.54 -23.30
CA VAL A 735 0.00 -7.13 -21.97
C VAL A 735 0.32 -8.63 -22.03
N PRO A 736 1.26 -9.14 -21.21
CA PRO A 736 1.61 -10.56 -21.22
C PRO A 736 0.67 -11.37 -20.32
N THR A 737 0.43 -12.62 -20.67
CA THR A 737 -0.29 -13.61 -19.86
C THR A 737 0.49 -14.91 -19.87
N ASN A 738 0.80 -15.45 -18.69
CA ASN A 738 1.53 -16.71 -18.59
C ASN A 738 0.62 -17.93 -18.88
N ASN A 739 1.20 -19.13 -18.90
CA ASN A 739 0.46 -20.37 -19.16
C ASN A 739 -0.56 -20.74 -18.07
N GLN A 740 -0.40 -20.25 -16.84
CA GLN A 740 -1.35 -20.41 -15.73
C GLN A 740 -2.53 -19.43 -15.84
N GLY A 741 -2.48 -18.46 -16.76
CA GLY A 741 -3.54 -17.47 -16.96
C GLY A 741 -3.36 -16.18 -16.16
N TYR A 742 -2.22 -15.98 -15.50
CA TYR A 742 -1.90 -14.72 -14.81
C TYR A 742 -1.40 -13.67 -15.79
N THR A 743 -1.98 -12.48 -15.69
CA THR A 743 -1.67 -11.32 -16.51
C THR A 743 -0.59 -10.49 -15.83
N GLY A 744 0.39 -9.99 -16.57
CA GLY A 744 1.38 -9.02 -16.10
C GLY A 744 1.07 -7.60 -16.56
N PHE A 745 2.08 -6.73 -16.56
CA PHE A 745 1.94 -5.35 -17.01
C PHE A 745 2.41 -5.15 -18.45
N THR A 746 1.85 -4.14 -19.12
CA THR A 746 2.47 -3.60 -20.33
C THR A 746 3.66 -2.71 -19.98
N GLY A 747 4.66 -2.66 -20.85
CA GLY A 747 5.72 -1.66 -20.79
C GLY A 747 5.22 -0.25 -21.07
N LYS A 748 6.15 0.71 -21.06
CA LYS A 748 5.79 2.11 -21.31
C LYS A 748 5.06 2.21 -22.66
N PRO A 749 3.85 2.80 -22.69
CA PRO A 749 3.01 2.80 -23.88
C PRO A 749 3.66 3.60 -25.00
N ILE A 750 3.60 3.08 -26.23
CA ILE A 750 4.11 3.80 -27.39
C ILE A 750 2.98 4.67 -27.93
N ILE A 751 3.26 5.97 -28.09
CA ILE A 751 2.34 6.90 -28.74
C ILE A 751 2.76 7.09 -30.19
N TYR A 752 1.88 6.69 -31.11
CA TYR A 752 1.96 7.08 -32.51
C TYR A 752 1.15 8.36 -32.74
N LEU A 753 1.78 9.31 -33.43
CA LEU A 753 1.17 10.55 -33.92
C LEU A 753 1.38 10.64 -35.43
N PRO A 754 0.37 11.06 -36.21
CA PRO A 754 0.60 11.44 -37.59
C PRO A 754 1.59 12.62 -37.69
N PRO A 755 2.31 12.76 -38.81
CA PRO A 755 3.19 13.90 -39.04
C PRO A 755 2.44 15.23 -38.88
N ASN A 756 3.11 16.22 -38.28
CA ASN A 756 2.58 17.58 -38.06
C ASN A 756 1.36 17.67 -37.11
N GLU A 757 1.09 16.65 -36.31
CA GLU A 757 0.02 16.65 -35.29
C GLU A 757 0.54 16.88 -33.86
N GLU A 758 1.75 17.45 -33.75
CA GLU A 758 2.38 17.85 -32.50
C GLU A 758 2.90 19.29 -32.62
N TRP A 759 2.65 20.11 -31.59
CA TRP A 759 3.15 21.48 -31.48
C TRP A 759 3.88 21.65 -30.16
N ILE A 760 5.07 22.26 -30.23
CA ILE A 760 5.89 22.61 -29.08
C ILE A 760 5.94 24.12 -28.97
N ILE A 761 5.65 24.64 -27.77
CA ILE A 761 5.69 26.06 -27.43
C ILE A 761 6.73 26.24 -26.33
N GLU A 762 7.92 26.68 -26.72
CA GLU A 762 9.05 26.99 -25.83
C GLU A 762 8.67 28.13 -24.87
N ALA A 763 8.76 27.88 -23.57
CA ALA A 763 8.18 28.77 -22.57
C ALA A 763 8.94 30.10 -22.45
N GLU A 764 10.25 30.07 -22.69
CA GLU A 764 11.15 31.22 -22.64
C GLU A 764 10.95 32.22 -23.80
N ASN A 765 10.21 31.83 -24.85
CA ASN A 765 9.81 32.76 -25.91
C ASN A 765 8.69 33.72 -25.46
N HIS A 766 7.99 33.40 -24.37
CA HIS A 766 6.85 34.18 -23.86
C HIS A 766 7.14 34.83 -22.51
N ILE A 767 7.96 34.20 -21.68
CA ILE A 767 8.32 34.66 -20.35
C ILE A 767 9.84 34.76 -20.24
N ARG A 768 10.33 35.72 -19.45
CA ARG A 768 11.78 35.87 -19.24
C ARG A 768 12.37 34.53 -18.71
N PRO A 769 13.41 33.98 -19.37
CA PRO A 769 14.04 32.75 -18.92
C PRO A 769 14.58 32.86 -17.49
N SER A 770 14.63 31.72 -16.82
CA SER A 770 15.26 31.55 -15.52
C SER A 770 16.74 31.98 -15.58
N LYS A 771 17.24 32.50 -14.46
CA LYS A 771 18.68 32.80 -14.30
C LYS A 771 19.48 31.60 -13.81
N HIS A 772 18.80 30.53 -13.39
CA HIS A 772 19.46 29.30 -12.98
C HIS A 772 20.07 28.61 -14.20
N ASN A 773 21.18 27.91 -13.99
CA ASN A 773 21.88 27.19 -15.04
C ASN A 773 21.72 25.69 -14.80
N HIS A 774 20.75 25.10 -15.48
CA HIS A 774 20.46 23.66 -15.46
C HIS A 774 20.45 23.17 -16.90
N ASP A 775 20.83 21.93 -17.14
CA ASP A 775 21.04 21.39 -18.48
C ASP A 775 19.80 20.63 -19.00
N GLY A 776 19.80 20.23 -20.27
CA GLY A 776 18.82 19.28 -20.84
C GLY A 776 17.42 19.84 -21.19
N TYR A 777 17.22 21.14 -21.08
CA TYR A 777 16.04 21.87 -21.61
C TYR A 777 16.16 22.07 -23.14
N SER A 778 15.09 22.45 -23.84
CA SER A 778 15.11 22.76 -25.29
C SER A 778 15.18 24.26 -25.57
N GLY A 779 15.28 24.67 -26.84
CA GLY A 779 15.32 26.09 -27.16
C GLY A 779 16.52 26.83 -26.55
N LYS A 780 16.25 28.02 -25.98
CA LYS A 780 17.26 28.95 -25.45
C LYS A 780 17.25 29.06 -23.93
N GLY A 781 16.24 28.51 -23.26
CA GLY A 781 16.09 28.57 -21.81
C GLY A 781 14.85 27.82 -21.35
N TYR A 782 14.56 27.96 -20.06
CA TYR A 782 13.33 27.47 -19.43
C TYR A 782 12.86 28.55 -18.44
N ILE A 783 11.65 28.41 -17.90
CA ILE A 783 11.08 29.39 -16.97
C ILE A 783 10.81 28.75 -15.61
N GLU A 784 10.87 29.56 -14.56
CA GLU A 784 10.45 29.15 -13.21
C GLU A 784 9.00 29.55 -12.99
N THR A 785 8.20 28.68 -12.36
CA THR A 785 6.88 29.03 -11.82
C THR A 785 6.81 28.67 -10.33
N SER A 786 6.20 29.53 -9.54
CA SER A 786 5.93 29.32 -8.11
C SER A 786 4.58 29.94 -7.72
N THR A 787 4.30 30.01 -6.42
CA THR A 787 3.09 30.68 -5.91
C THR A 787 3.11 32.21 -6.11
N SER A 788 4.30 32.79 -6.37
CA SER A 788 4.50 34.24 -6.49
C SER A 788 5.22 34.66 -7.77
N LEU A 789 6.06 33.81 -8.35
CA LEU A 789 6.77 34.05 -9.60
C LEU A 789 6.09 33.31 -10.74
N ASN A 790 5.80 34.01 -11.84
CA ASN A 790 5.13 33.44 -13.03
C ASN A 790 3.93 32.54 -12.64
N SER A 791 3.10 33.04 -11.72
CA SER A 791 1.91 32.34 -11.22
C SER A 791 0.75 32.34 -12.22
N ASN A 792 0.85 33.12 -13.29
CA ASN A 792 -0.04 33.11 -14.44
C ASN A 792 0.81 33.26 -15.70
N ILE A 793 0.78 32.25 -16.56
CA ILE A 793 1.51 32.24 -17.82
C ILE A 793 0.52 31.97 -18.95
N THR A 794 0.50 32.82 -19.97
CA THR A 794 -0.40 32.69 -21.12
C THR A 794 0.40 32.59 -22.42
N PHE A 795 -0.02 31.65 -23.27
CA PHE A 795 0.55 31.34 -24.57
C PHE A 795 -0.53 31.49 -25.63
N GLU A 796 -0.15 32.08 -26.77
CA GLU A 796 -0.97 32.02 -27.99
C GLU A 796 -0.52 30.85 -28.84
N VAL A 797 -1.47 30.04 -29.31
CA VAL A 797 -1.20 28.91 -30.20
C VAL A 797 -2.16 28.93 -31.37
N GLU A 798 -1.64 28.64 -32.56
CA GLU A 798 -2.45 28.46 -33.75
C GLU A 798 -2.48 26.99 -34.14
N VAL A 799 -3.68 26.42 -34.26
CA VAL A 799 -3.86 25.02 -34.70
C VAL A 799 -4.66 24.97 -36.01
N PRO A 800 -4.32 24.07 -36.95
CA PRO A 800 -4.91 24.07 -38.28
C PRO A 800 -6.37 23.57 -38.31
N THR A 801 -6.76 22.76 -37.32
CA THR A 801 -8.08 22.13 -37.29
C THR A 801 -8.70 22.19 -35.90
N SER A 802 -10.00 22.44 -35.82
CA SER A 802 -10.76 22.29 -34.58
C SER A 802 -10.77 20.82 -34.16
N GLY A 803 -10.65 20.53 -32.87
CA GLY A 803 -10.68 19.15 -32.40
C GLY A 803 -10.23 18.98 -30.95
N THR A 804 -10.07 17.73 -30.54
CA THR A 804 -9.53 17.34 -29.25
C THR A 804 -8.01 17.37 -29.30
N TYR A 805 -7.39 18.01 -28.32
CA TYR A 805 -5.94 18.06 -28.13
C TYR A 805 -5.59 17.62 -26.70
N TYR A 806 -4.49 16.89 -26.57
CA TYR A 806 -3.86 16.61 -25.29
C TYR A 806 -2.76 17.63 -25.07
N ILE A 807 -2.83 18.31 -23.93
CA ILE A 807 -1.89 19.37 -23.54
C ILE A 807 -1.12 18.86 -22.32
N ASP A 808 0.21 18.77 -22.43
CA ASP A 808 1.12 18.44 -21.34
C ASP A 808 2.33 19.38 -21.32
N ILE A 809 3.03 19.43 -20.20
CA ILE A 809 4.17 20.33 -19.98
C ILE A 809 5.42 19.50 -19.74
N ARG A 810 6.52 19.86 -20.40
CA ARG A 810 7.84 19.38 -20.04
C ARG A 810 8.36 20.20 -18.86
N TYR A 811 8.64 19.55 -17.73
CA TYR A 811 8.95 20.19 -16.46
C TYR A 811 10.09 19.50 -15.73
N ALA A 812 10.70 20.23 -14.79
CA ALA A 812 11.57 19.68 -13.75
C ALA A 812 11.10 20.15 -12.37
N ASN A 813 11.23 19.27 -11.36
CA ASN A 813 10.89 19.57 -9.97
C ASN A 813 11.89 18.88 -9.05
N GLY A 814 12.95 19.62 -8.71
CA GLY A 814 14.04 19.17 -7.85
C GLY A 814 13.80 19.41 -6.36
N ASN A 815 12.58 19.78 -5.93
CA ASN A 815 12.34 20.26 -4.56
C ASN A 815 12.48 19.21 -3.45
N GLY A 816 12.57 17.92 -3.80
CA GLY A 816 12.68 16.83 -2.84
C GLY A 816 12.77 15.45 -3.51
N PRO A 817 13.03 14.39 -2.73
CA PRO A 817 13.12 13.01 -3.21
C PRO A 817 11.79 12.51 -3.78
N ILE A 818 11.79 11.37 -4.48
CA ILE A 818 10.57 10.85 -5.09
C ILE A 818 9.67 10.16 -4.07
N ASN A 819 10.21 9.40 -3.11
CA ASN A 819 9.43 8.63 -2.14
C ASN A 819 8.83 9.46 -0.99
N THR A 820 9.17 10.74 -0.84
CA THR A 820 8.77 11.52 0.33
C THR A 820 8.77 13.02 0.07
N GLU A 821 8.55 13.79 1.13
CA GLU A 821 8.15 15.18 1.17
C GLU A 821 6.78 15.46 0.50
N ASN A 822 6.35 16.71 0.55
CA ASN A 822 4.97 17.14 0.21
C ASN A 822 4.95 18.29 -0.82
N LYS A 823 5.91 18.30 -1.74
CA LYS A 823 6.26 19.47 -2.58
C LYS A 823 5.93 19.28 -4.07
N CYS A 824 4.90 18.48 -4.37
CA CYS A 824 4.35 18.40 -5.73
C CYS A 824 3.87 19.78 -6.21
N ALA A 825 4.27 20.20 -7.41
CA ALA A 825 3.78 21.45 -7.97
C ALA A 825 2.47 21.24 -8.75
N ILE A 826 1.49 22.13 -8.56
CA ILE A 826 0.16 22.02 -9.16
C ILE A 826 -0.22 23.34 -9.78
N ARG A 827 -0.76 23.31 -11.00
CA ARG A 827 -1.34 24.47 -11.68
C ARG A 827 -2.66 24.07 -12.32
N THR A 828 -3.49 25.04 -12.62
CA THR A 828 -4.67 24.86 -13.46
C THR A 828 -4.39 25.27 -14.90
N LEU A 829 -4.70 24.40 -15.85
CA LEU A 829 -4.74 24.71 -17.27
C LEU A 829 -6.05 25.42 -17.63
N PHE A 830 -5.94 26.54 -18.35
CA PHE A 830 -7.05 27.22 -19.00
C PHE A 830 -6.87 27.17 -20.52
N THR A 831 -7.98 26.98 -21.21
CA THR A 831 -8.05 27.05 -22.67
C THR A 831 -9.13 28.06 -23.05
N ASN A 832 -8.78 29.06 -23.84
CA ASN A 832 -9.71 30.12 -24.29
C ASN A 832 -10.47 30.76 -23.11
N GLY A 833 -9.75 31.04 -22.02
CA GLY A 833 -10.27 31.65 -20.79
C GLY A 833 -11.10 30.72 -19.89
N ARG A 834 -11.20 29.42 -20.19
CA ARG A 834 -11.99 28.46 -19.39
C ARG A 834 -11.09 27.43 -18.70
N PRO A 835 -11.32 27.11 -17.41
CA PRO A 835 -10.55 26.08 -16.73
C PRO A 835 -10.80 24.72 -17.39
N THR A 836 -9.72 24.01 -17.70
CA THR A 836 -9.74 22.73 -18.41
C THR A 836 -9.40 21.58 -17.46
N GLY A 837 -8.41 21.74 -16.59
CA GLY A 837 -8.04 20.73 -15.61
C GLY A 837 -6.68 20.98 -14.94
N PRO A 838 -6.33 20.18 -13.93
CA PRO A 838 -5.07 20.29 -13.21
C PRO A 838 -3.89 19.78 -14.06
N ILE A 839 -2.79 20.52 -13.96
CA ILE A 839 -1.44 20.12 -14.36
C ILE A 839 -0.69 19.79 -13.08
N VAL A 840 -0.28 18.53 -12.96
CA VAL A 840 0.47 18.00 -11.83
C VAL A 840 1.92 17.80 -12.27
N MET A 841 2.85 18.36 -11.48
CA MET A 841 4.29 18.32 -11.69
C MET A 841 4.97 17.75 -10.42
N PRO A 842 4.92 16.42 -10.22
CA PRO A 842 5.51 15.74 -9.07
C PRO A 842 7.01 15.99 -8.88
N GLN A 843 7.51 15.76 -7.68
CA GLN A 843 8.95 15.70 -7.41
C GLN A 843 9.62 14.65 -8.32
N ARG A 844 10.80 14.99 -8.86
CA ARG A 844 11.57 14.12 -9.77
C ARG A 844 12.95 13.75 -9.24
N GLY A 845 13.26 14.13 -8.00
CA GLY A 845 14.54 13.85 -7.35
C GLY A 845 15.03 15.06 -6.55
N LYS A 846 15.75 14.81 -5.45
CA LYS A 846 16.22 15.87 -4.56
C LYS A 846 17.37 16.64 -5.21
N ASP A 847 17.17 17.94 -5.43
CA ASP A 847 18.11 18.85 -6.07
C ASP A 847 18.53 18.43 -7.51
N GLU A 848 17.67 17.68 -8.20
CA GLU A 848 17.88 17.19 -9.57
C GLU A 848 17.06 18.00 -10.58
N TRP A 849 17.53 19.21 -10.89
CA TRP A 849 16.80 20.18 -11.70
C TRP A 849 17.00 20.03 -13.21
N SER A 850 17.96 19.22 -13.68
CA SER A 850 18.09 18.83 -15.10
C SER A 850 17.35 17.51 -15.40
N ASN A 851 16.60 16.94 -14.45
CA ASN A 851 15.72 15.78 -14.68
C ASN A 851 14.35 16.22 -15.23
N TRP A 852 14.29 16.41 -16.54
CA TRP A 852 13.07 16.80 -17.23
C TRP A 852 12.13 15.61 -17.49
N GLY A 853 10.85 15.79 -17.19
CA GLY A 853 9.77 14.84 -17.49
C GLY A 853 8.53 15.54 -18.01
N TYR A 854 7.45 14.79 -18.26
CA TYR A 854 6.16 15.34 -18.70
C TYR A 854 5.14 15.33 -17.57
N SER A 855 4.32 16.38 -17.47
CA SER A 855 3.12 16.42 -16.62
C SER A 855 2.06 15.44 -17.13
N ASN A 856 0.94 15.33 -16.42
CA ASN A 856 -0.21 14.61 -16.94
C ASN A 856 -0.75 15.35 -18.19
N PRO A 857 -1.24 14.60 -19.20
CA PRO A 857 -1.99 15.19 -20.29
C PRO A 857 -3.35 15.66 -19.80
N VAL A 858 -3.74 16.87 -20.22
CA VAL A 858 -5.07 17.42 -20.03
C VAL A 858 -5.75 17.50 -21.39
N MET A 859 -6.94 16.91 -21.50
CA MET A 859 -7.71 16.90 -22.74
C MET A 859 -8.50 18.21 -22.87
N SER A 860 -8.34 18.91 -23.99
CA SER A 860 -9.01 20.17 -24.29
C SER A 860 -9.55 20.21 -25.71
N VAL A 861 -10.56 21.05 -25.97
CA VAL A 861 -11.08 21.30 -27.31
C VAL A 861 -10.53 22.63 -27.80
N LEU A 862 -9.77 22.61 -28.90
CA LEU A 862 -9.25 23.81 -29.55
C LEU A 862 -10.01 24.09 -30.85
N HIS A 863 -10.07 25.36 -31.23
CA HIS A 863 -10.66 25.82 -32.49
C HIS A 863 -9.57 25.99 -33.55
N ALA A 864 -9.89 25.76 -34.82
CA ALA A 864 -8.99 26.12 -35.90
C ALA A 864 -8.62 27.61 -35.82
N GLY A 865 -7.36 27.94 -36.06
CA GLY A 865 -6.81 29.28 -35.87
C GLY A 865 -6.28 29.49 -34.45
N LYS A 866 -6.34 30.76 -34.00
CA LYS A 866 -5.76 31.19 -32.71
C LYS A 866 -6.54 30.67 -31.51
N ASN A 867 -5.82 30.18 -30.52
CA ASN A 867 -6.31 29.80 -29.20
C ASN A 867 -5.36 30.39 -28.15
N THR A 868 -5.87 30.51 -26.93
CA THR A 868 -5.08 30.88 -25.75
C THR A 868 -4.99 29.69 -24.80
N ILE A 869 -3.77 29.41 -24.34
CA ILE A 869 -3.49 28.41 -23.31
C ILE A 869 -2.89 29.15 -22.13
N SER A 870 -3.42 28.97 -20.92
CA SER A 870 -2.82 29.55 -19.71
C SER A 870 -2.58 28.53 -18.63
N ILE A 871 -1.47 28.65 -17.91
CA ILE A 871 -1.11 27.85 -16.75
C ILE A 871 -1.12 28.79 -15.55
N ILE A 872 -2.05 28.57 -14.63
CA ILE A 872 -2.34 29.50 -13.54
C ILE A 872 -2.28 28.76 -12.21
N TYR A 873 -1.63 29.34 -11.21
CA TYR A 873 -1.71 28.92 -9.81
C TYR A 873 -2.93 29.57 -9.15
N ILE A 874 -3.89 28.75 -8.72
CA ILE A 874 -5.12 29.20 -8.07
C ILE A 874 -5.13 28.77 -6.60
N LYS A 875 -5.21 29.73 -5.69
CA LYS A 875 -5.35 29.46 -4.25
C LYS A 875 -6.84 29.45 -3.86
N PRO A 876 -7.34 28.47 -3.08
CA PRO A 876 -6.61 27.35 -2.47
C PRO A 876 -6.48 26.06 -3.31
N GLN A 877 -7.06 26.00 -4.51
CA GLN A 877 -7.23 24.79 -5.32
C GLN A 877 -5.91 24.06 -5.63
N ASP A 878 -4.87 24.81 -5.95
CA ASP A 878 -3.56 24.29 -6.36
C ASP A 878 -2.56 24.21 -5.18
N GLU A 879 -3.01 24.43 -3.93
CA GLU A 879 -2.16 24.28 -2.74
C GLU A 879 -1.88 22.81 -2.42
N ASN A 880 -0.61 22.40 -2.50
CA ASN A 880 -0.15 21.10 -2.02
C ASN A 880 -0.08 21.03 -0.47
N MET A 881 0.30 19.86 0.06
CA MET A 881 0.35 19.64 1.52
C MET A 881 1.50 20.38 2.24
N ASN A 882 2.58 20.72 1.53
CA ASN A 882 3.67 21.50 2.12
C ASN A 882 3.19 22.92 2.47
N GLY A 883 2.50 23.58 1.55
CA GLY A 883 1.90 24.91 1.76
C GLY A 883 2.86 26.09 1.59
N GLU A 884 4.17 25.84 1.49
CA GLU A 884 5.20 26.88 1.27
C GLU A 884 5.86 26.70 -0.11
N THR A 885 6.28 25.49 -0.44
CA THR A 885 6.98 25.14 -1.68
C THR A 885 6.01 24.53 -2.69
N ASN A 886 5.85 25.18 -3.85
CA ASN A 886 5.04 24.72 -4.99
C ASN A 886 5.69 25.17 -6.32
N MET A 887 7.03 25.15 -6.34
CA MET A 887 7.84 25.65 -7.44
C MET A 887 8.15 24.52 -8.43
N ALA A 888 8.22 24.85 -9.72
CA ALA A 888 8.68 23.94 -10.77
C ALA A 888 9.33 24.75 -11.89
N LEU A 889 10.16 24.09 -12.68
CA LEU A 889 10.68 24.62 -13.93
C LEU A 889 9.83 24.12 -15.09
N ILE A 890 9.53 24.99 -16.04
CA ILE A 890 8.79 24.68 -17.27
C ILE A 890 9.72 24.95 -18.45
N ASP A 891 9.93 23.92 -19.26
CA ASP A 891 10.69 24.00 -20.50
C ASP A 891 9.77 24.43 -21.65
N PHE A 892 8.83 23.55 -22.02
CA PHE A 892 7.84 23.84 -23.04
C PHE A 892 6.47 23.24 -22.75
N ILE A 893 5.47 23.75 -23.46
CA ILE A 893 4.14 23.14 -23.57
C ILE A 893 4.09 22.34 -24.86
N ARG A 894 3.51 21.14 -24.76
CA ARG A 894 3.26 20.27 -25.89
C ARG A 894 1.78 20.06 -26.11
N LEU A 895 1.35 20.25 -27.35
CA LEU A 895 0.01 19.94 -27.81
C LEU A 895 0.10 18.77 -28.78
N ARG A 896 -0.76 17.77 -28.58
CA ARG A 896 -0.89 16.62 -29.49
C ARG A 896 -2.34 16.47 -29.90
N LYS A 897 -2.64 16.45 -31.20
CA LYS A 897 -4.01 16.23 -31.64
C LYS A 897 -4.44 14.80 -31.28
N GLY A 898 -5.56 14.70 -30.58
CA GLY A 898 -6.14 13.45 -30.12
C GLY A 898 -7.31 13.01 -30.98
N ASN A 899 -7.80 11.79 -30.71
CA ASN A 899 -9.06 11.32 -31.27
C ASN A 899 -10.24 12.00 -30.59
N GLN A 900 -11.37 12.14 -31.30
CA GLN A 900 -12.60 12.65 -30.69
C GLN A 900 -13.05 11.75 -29.54
N ARG A 901 -13.24 12.35 -28.36
CA ARG A 901 -13.76 11.68 -27.17
C ARG A 901 -14.78 12.57 -26.47
N PRO A 902 -15.92 12.02 -26.03
CA PRO A 902 -16.85 12.78 -25.23
C PRO A 902 -16.17 13.13 -23.89
N LEU A 903 -16.14 14.41 -23.56
CA LEU A 903 -15.91 14.84 -22.18
C LEU A 903 -17.21 14.53 -21.43
N ILE A 904 -17.14 13.75 -20.34
CA ILE A 904 -18.14 13.93 -19.29
C ILE A 904 -17.90 15.35 -18.82
N ARG A 905 -18.83 16.27 -19.14
CA ARG A 905 -18.69 17.67 -18.71
C ARG A 905 -18.36 17.62 -17.22
N LEU A 906 -17.19 18.15 -16.86
CA LEU A 906 -16.99 18.60 -15.49
C LEU A 906 -18.18 19.52 -15.25
N PHE A 907 -19.13 19.08 -14.43
CA PHE A 907 -20.08 20.02 -13.88
C PHE A 907 -19.23 21.18 -13.33
N PRO A 908 -19.70 22.44 -13.42
CA PRO A 908 -19.05 23.48 -12.64
C PRO A 908 -18.82 22.90 -11.24
N PRO A 909 -17.62 23.09 -10.64
CA PRO A 909 -17.31 22.51 -9.34
C PRO A 909 -18.55 22.69 -8.49
N ILE A 910 -19.06 21.62 -7.86
CA ILE A 910 -20.25 21.72 -7.01
C ILE A 910 -20.00 22.95 -6.16
N ILE A 911 -20.70 24.05 -6.45
CA ILE A 911 -20.53 25.29 -5.73
C ILE A 911 -21.31 25.00 -4.47
N PHE A 912 -20.62 24.37 -3.51
CA PHE A 912 -21.12 24.25 -2.17
C PHE A 912 -21.44 25.69 -1.77
N PRO A 913 -22.70 26.00 -1.42
CA PRO A 913 -23.05 27.35 -1.03
C PRO A 913 -22.03 27.82 0.01
N LYS A 914 -21.45 29.00 -0.21
CA LYS A 914 -20.69 29.65 0.86
C LYS A 914 -21.65 29.69 2.05
N ASN A 915 -21.20 29.21 3.21
CA ASN A 915 -21.96 29.35 4.44
C ASN A 915 -22.36 30.82 4.57
N ASP A 916 -23.67 31.09 4.57
CA ASP A 916 -24.21 32.30 5.17
C ASP A 916 -23.98 32.23 6.69
#